data_AF-A0AAW1CS15-F1
#
_entry.id   AF-A0AAW1CS15-F1
#
_cell.length_a   1.000
_cell.length_b   1.000
_cell.length_c   1.000
_cell.angle_alpha   90.00
_cell.angle_beta   90.00
_cell.angle_gamma   90.00
#
_symmetry.space_group_name_H-M   'P 1'
#
loop_
_entity.id
_entity.type
_entity.pdbx_description
1 polymer ?
#
loop_
_entity_poly.entity_id
_entity_poly.type
_entity_poly.pdbx_seq_one_letter_code
_entity_poly.pdbx_strand_id
1 'polypeptide(L)'
;MWIGTCKDEMCRQVLVFPECVPYLTCHQCGQTHRTETLDNKIPFNSTLSTNPHILKTPCDKLNLPTRGPELIKVMGFSHYHQKLVSHLLTTYGMDKHSGKARPLRQITGRVILDCSVFGDRSFKIETRHLEIPGYGKDVSASEYLAETLKIILPNDNQNSLVPIHADGDGHCLVHAISRAVSGRELFWHPLRIGLKHHFSSNLEKYKSLLGNFINNSEWSYIIDECDPDYKPSDGSMIGLRNVHVFGLANLLRRPIILLDSNEGMKASADYAAVFLPGLNPPMACCNKNGVFNSPLCLAWSSAARNHYIPLVPVKELPLPKLRRGYLPKVWGFPQNFLDSYMKFDDQGFVVIGGDDYLGQRYLNKLNIAMDEQFTINMRVAPILVADLYHFHYSTKLVSTPKPESVIDVAVTMCQEGRLFHCIMCHALNVVPLTSHWLKPGGALYAAAKKVFGYLRPDHDYAFRNYRIVCRYDANHDILVIHNYDSSVPCAFCNSPSLRKIRNDGSVIYKNGDNTSLPVSNVRRSNCPCGFKHWWDGNYYDNLPSLHEITIAWKNEYITETFPWFSNESDPVLNSDAFEVAAGIIQKNFPEERSESLMESVVSAIRVATKESSRTVADEEELEREEIRSKTIPQPTGSGKRSPVGSHSPNTNSNIYFGDYEGETSSSSSLRLPSPVPSSVFDTLSATHSRIHDMVLEEEKISRSGAVKRIASTDSQKDYTNSTKRSAQSNRDNSPGSPKPSTSRH
;
A
#
# COMPACT_ATOMS: atom_id res chain seq x y z
N MET A 1 -18.18 -18.52 -14.56
CA MET A 1 -17.48 -17.33 -13.96
C MET A 1 -17.95 -17.20 -12.53
N TRP A 2 -17.08 -16.72 -11.65
CA TRP A 2 -17.34 -16.60 -10.21
C TRP A 2 -16.99 -15.20 -9.72
N ILE A 3 -17.65 -14.79 -8.64
CA ILE A 3 -17.34 -13.60 -7.84
C ILE A 3 -16.76 -14.09 -6.50
N GLY A 4 -15.79 -13.36 -5.95
CA GLY A 4 -15.32 -13.52 -4.57
C GLY A 4 -14.68 -12.25 -4.06
N THR A 5 -14.50 -12.13 -2.74
CA THR A 5 -13.94 -10.93 -2.09
C THR A 5 -12.52 -11.21 -1.63
N CYS A 6 -11.61 -10.26 -1.89
CA CYS A 6 -10.25 -10.27 -1.37
C CYS A 6 -10.23 -10.39 0.17
N LYS A 7 -9.34 -11.24 0.69
CA LYS A 7 -9.26 -11.59 2.11
C LYS A 7 -8.59 -10.52 2.97
N ASP A 8 -7.88 -9.58 2.34
CA ASP A 8 -7.27 -8.47 3.06
C ASP A 8 -8.36 -7.49 3.55
N GLU A 9 -8.39 -7.25 4.86
CA GLU A 9 -9.46 -6.52 5.54
C GLU A 9 -9.59 -5.06 5.10
N MET A 10 -8.50 -4.47 4.59
CA MET A 10 -8.48 -3.08 4.11
C MET A 10 -8.61 -2.99 2.59
N CYS A 11 -8.38 -4.08 1.85
CA CYS A 11 -8.58 -4.13 0.41
C CYS A 11 -10.03 -4.44 0.05
N ARG A 12 -10.56 -5.58 0.53
CA ARG A 12 -11.93 -6.09 0.25
C ARG A 12 -12.38 -6.04 -1.22
N GLN A 13 -11.44 -5.97 -2.17
CA GLN A 13 -11.74 -5.91 -3.61
C GLN A 13 -12.63 -7.07 -4.02
N VAL A 14 -13.71 -6.79 -4.74
CA VAL A 14 -14.49 -7.80 -5.45
C VAL A 14 -13.71 -8.25 -6.69
N LEU A 15 -13.51 -9.56 -6.79
CA LEU A 15 -12.71 -10.23 -7.81
C LEU A 15 -13.63 -11.12 -8.65
N VAL A 16 -13.47 -11.06 -9.97
CA VAL A 16 -14.26 -11.85 -10.93
C VAL A 16 -13.32 -12.76 -11.73
N PHE A 17 -13.57 -14.07 -11.69
CA PHE A 17 -12.61 -15.08 -12.17
C PHE A 17 -13.26 -16.30 -12.85
N PRO A 18 -12.54 -17.00 -13.75
CA PRO A 18 -12.97 -18.29 -14.30
C PRO A 18 -12.94 -19.40 -13.24
N GLU A 19 -13.81 -20.40 -13.39
CA GLU A 19 -13.94 -21.49 -12.42
C GLU A 19 -12.71 -22.42 -12.35
N CYS A 20 -12.03 -22.59 -13.49
CA CYS A 20 -10.84 -23.43 -13.62
C CYS A 20 -9.56 -22.84 -13.01
N VAL A 21 -9.61 -21.66 -12.39
CA VAL A 21 -8.45 -20.97 -11.83
C VAL A 21 -8.33 -21.27 -10.33
N PRO A 22 -7.29 -22.01 -9.88
CA PRO A 22 -7.12 -22.35 -8.46
C PRO A 22 -6.55 -21.20 -7.62
N TYR A 23 -5.78 -20.29 -8.23
CA TYR A 23 -5.13 -19.15 -7.56
C TYR A 23 -5.40 -17.85 -8.31
N LEU A 24 -5.74 -16.79 -7.59
CA LEU A 24 -6.07 -15.48 -8.14
C LEU A 24 -5.31 -14.37 -7.42
N THR A 25 -4.64 -13.51 -8.18
CA THR A 25 -3.95 -12.33 -7.64
C THR A 25 -4.90 -11.14 -7.65
N CYS A 26 -5.11 -10.51 -6.48
CA CYS A 26 -5.86 -9.26 -6.40
C CYS A 26 -4.98 -8.10 -6.92
N HIS A 27 -5.32 -7.49 -8.06
CA HIS A 27 -4.51 -6.41 -8.63
C HIS A 27 -4.42 -5.15 -7.72
N GLN A 28 -5.41 -4.92 -6.84
CA GLN A 28 -5.44 -3.74 -5.97
C GLN A 28 -4.41 -3.82 -4.82
N CYS A 29 -4.30 -4.99 -4.16
CA CYS A 29 -3.34 -5.20 -3.05
C CYS A 29 -2.12 -6.04 -3.42
N GLY A 30 -2.13 -6.79 -4.52
CA GLY A 30 -1.05 -7.69 -4.96
C GLY A 30 -1.03 -9.05 -4.27
N GLN A 31 -1.91 -9.33 -3.31
CA GLN A 31 -1.98 -10.63 -2.65
C GLN A 31 -2.57 -11.70 -3.58
N THR A 32 -2.01 -12.91 -3.53
CA THR A 32 -2.54 -14.09 -4.22
C THR A 32 -3.34 -14.95 -3.25
N HIS A 33 -4.52 -15.39 -3.68
CA HIS A 33 -5.45 -16.17 -2.87
C HIS A 33 -5.83 -17.47 -3.59
N ARG A 34 -6.04 -18.55 -2.84
CA ARG A 34 -6.78 -19.71 -3.36
C ARG A 34 -8.23 -19.34 -3.59
N THR A 35 -8.77 -19.62 -4.77
CA THR A 35 -10.14 -19.22 -5.16
C THR A 35 -11.24 -19.95 -4.40
N GLU A 36 -10.93 -21.05 -3.73
CA GLU A 36 -11.80 -21.73 -2.75
C GLU A 36 -11.94 -20.95 -1.43
N THR A 37 -10.96 -20.11 -1.08
CA THR A 37 -10.85 -19.45 0.23
C THR A 37 -11.31 -17.99 0.26
N LEU A 38 -11.77 -17.45 -0.88
CA LEU A 38 -12.27 -16.09 -1.01
C LEU A 38 -13.63 -15.92 -0.30
N ASP A 39 -13.83 -14.78 0.36
CA ASP A 39 -15.10 -14.53 1.06
C ASP A 39 -16.23 -14.22 0.07
N ASN A 40 -17.47 -14.52 0.44
CA ASN A 40 -18.67 -14.28 -0.39
C ASN A 40 -18.59 -14.89 -1.80
N LYS A 41 -17.94 -16.06 -1.94
CA LYS A 41 -17.83 -16.75 -3.23
C LYS A 41 -19.22 -17.16 -3.75
N ILE A 42 -19.61 -16.62 -4.91
CA ILE A 42 -20.89 -16.93 -5.59
C ILE A 42 -20.70 -17.05 -7.11
N PRO A 43 -21.56 -17.81 -7.83
CA PRO A 43 -21.57 -17.81 -9.28
C PRO A 43 -21.84 -16.40 -9.83
N PHE A 44 -21.06 -15.97 -10.82
CA PHE A 44 -21.30 -14.69 -11.49
C PHE A 44 -22.52 -14.81 -12.42
N ASN A 45 -23.52 -13.95 -12.21
CA ASN A 45 -24.68 -13.85 -13.10
C ASN A 45 -24.61 -12.57 -13.96
N SER A 46 -24.54 -12.75 -15.29
CA SER A 46 -24.47 -11.65 -16.26
C SER A 46 -25.80 -10.90 -16.43
N THR A 47 -26.95 -11.47 -16.10
CA THR A 47 -28.27 -10.82 -16.33
C THR A 47 -28.65 -9.84 -15.23
N LEU A 48 -28.17 -10.06 -14.00
CA LEU A 48 -28.34 -9.13 -12.87
C LEU A 48 -27.29 -8.00 -12.89
N SER A 49 -26.20 -8.17 -13.63
CA SER A 49 -25.13 -7.18 -13.74
C SER A 49 -25.46 -6.13 -14.81
N THR A 50 -26.25 -5.12 -14.43
CA THR A 50 -26.49 -3.91 -15.24
C THR A 50 -25.24 -3.06 -15.49
N ASN A 51 -24.09 -3.45 -14.92
CA ASN A 51 -22.82 -2.75 -15.04
C ASN A 51 -21.90 -3.45 -16.05
N PRO A 52 -21.96 -3.10 -17.36
CA PRO A 52 -21.21 -3.78 -18.42
C PRO A 52 -19.69 -3.61 -18.29
N HIS A 53 -19.22 -2.82 -17.33
CA HIS A 53 -17.80 -2.59 -17.11
C HIS A 53 -17.12 -3.73 -16.32
N ILE A 54 -17.86 -4.46 -15.46
CA ILE A 54 -17.35 -5.66 -14.74
C ILE A 54 -16.99 -6.76 -15.74
N LEU A 55 -17.75 -6.86 -16.84
CA LEU A 55 -17.64 -7.90 -17.85
C LEU A 55 -16.56 -7.66 -18.92
N LYS A 56 -16.13 -6.42 -19.12
CA LYS A 56 -15.36 -6.04 -20.33
C LYS A 56 -13.89 -6.44 -20.31
N THR A 57 -13.29 -6.67 -19.13
CA THR A 57 -11.90 -7.11 -19.03
C THR A 57 -11.76 -8.17 -17.94
N PRO A 58 -11.73 -9.48 -18.28
CA PRO A 58 -11.23 -10.52 -17.39
C PRO A 58 -9.84 -10.16 -16.87
N CYS A 59 -9.48 -10.58 -15.66
CA CYS A 59 -8.16 -10.31 -15.08
C CYS A 59 -7.01 -10.67 -16.04
N ASP A 60 -7.15 -11.79 -16.76
CA ASP A 60 -6.19 -12.31 -17.74
C ASP A 60 -5.98 -11.42 -18.98
N LYS A 61 -6.86 -10.43 -19.21
CA LYS A 61 -6.76 -9.44 -20.32
C LYS A 61 -6.27 -8.05 -19.86
N LEU A 62 -5.97 -7.89 -18.57
CA LEU A 62 -5.44 -6.64 -18.04
C LEU A 62 -3.93 -6.59 -18.26
N ASN A 63 -3.44 -5.60 -19.01
CA ASN A 63 -2.00 -5.34 -19.19
C ASN A 63 -1.37 -4.68 -17.95
N LEU A 64 -1.82 -5.04 -16.75
CA LEU A 64 -1.35 -4.46 -15.49
C LEU A 64 0.02 -5.03 -15.11
N PRO A 65 0.97 -4.20 -14.67
CA PRO A 65 2.21 -4.70 -14.09
C PRO A 65 1.91 -5.53 -12.83
N THR A 66 2.69 -6.58 -12.60
CA THR A 66 2.66 -7.33 -11.33
C THR A 66 3.26 -6.46 -10.22
N ARG A 67 2.68 -6.51 -9.01
CA ARG A 67 3.28 -5.85 -7.83
C ARG A 67 4.46 -6.69 -7.35
N GLY A 68 5.63 -6.06 -7.23
CA GLY A 68 6.78 -6.67 -6.54
C GLY A 68 6.49 -6.85 -5.04
N PRO A 69 7.28 -7.69 -4.33
CA PRO A 69 7.07 -7.96 -2.89
C PRO A 69 6.96 -6.70 -2.02
N GLU A 70 7.72 -5.65 -2.35
CA GLU A 70 7.74 -4.36 -1.67
C GLU A 70 6.45 -3.52 -1.88
N LEU A 71 5.67 -3.86 -2.92
CA LEU A 71 4.42 -3.21 -3.31
C LEU A 71 3.17 -3.99 -2.93
N ILE A 72 3.29 -5.22 -2.41
CA ILE A 72 2.15 -5.99 -1.89
C ILE A 72 1.65 -5.30 -0.62
N LYS A 73 0.36 -4.96 -0.61
CA LYS A 73 -0.33 -4.30 0.51
C LYS A 73 -0.89 -5.37 1.43
N VAL A 74 -0.57 -5.30 2.73
CA VAL A 74 -1.16 -6.14 3.79
C VAL A 74 -1.77 -5.22 4.83
N MET A 75 -3.04 -5.42 5.17
CA MET A 75 -3.86 -4.47 5.93
C MET A 75 -3.71 -3.03 5.40
N GLY A 76 -3.82 -2.89 4.07
CA GLY A 76 -3.83 -1.59 3.37
C GLY A 76 -2.46 -1.00 2.99
N PHE A 77 -1.37 -1.41 3.66
CA PHE A 77 -0.05 -0.79 3.48
C PHE A 77 0.99 -1.78 2.94
N SER A 78 1.84 -1.33 2.01
CA SER A 78 3.01 -2.06 1.52
C SER A 78 4.32 -1.54 2.16
N HIS A 79 5.43 -2.28 2.01
CA HIS A 79 6.73 -1.83 2.54
C HIS A 79 7.19 -0.52 1.89
N TYR A 80 7.04 -0.37 0.57
CA TYR A 80 7.35 0.87 -0.14
C TYR A 80 6.59 2.07 0.44
N HIS A 81 5.29 1.94 0.69
CA HIS A 81 4.49 2.99 1.36
C HIS A 81 5.06 3.34 2.74
N GLN A 82 5.37 2.33 3.54
CA GLN A 82 5.87 2.54 4.91
C GLN A 82 7.24 3.20 4.95
N LYS A 83 8.10 2.96 3.94
CA LYS A 83 9.38 3.66 3.81
C LYS A 83 9.20 5.14 3.53
N LEU A 84 8.25 5.51 2.67
CA LEU A 84 7.93 6.91 2.38
C LEU A 84 7.58 7.70 3.66
N VAL A 85 6.79 7.12 4.58
CA VAL A 85 6.33 7.83 5.79
C VAL A 85 7.22 7.63 7.03
N SER A 86 8.13 6.64 7.04
CA SER A 86 8.96 6.32 8.21
C SER A 86 9.79 7.50 8.71
N HIS A 87 10.31 8.34 7.81
CA HIS A 87 11.13 9.49 8.19
C HIS A 87 10.41 10.46 9.14
N LEU A 88 9.09 10.66 8.94
CA LEU A 88 8.26 11.54 9.78
C LEU A 88 8.21 11.06 11.22
N LEU A 89 8.13 9.75 11.46
CA LEU A 89 8.08 9.15 12.80
C LEU A 89 9.34 9.38 13.64
N THR A 90 10.39 9.91 13.03
CA THR A 90 11.60 10.33 13.76
C THR A 90 11.33 11.57 14.59
N THR A 91 10.49 12.49 14.11
CA THR A 91 10.25 13.82 14.72
C THR A 91 8.77 14.11 14.99
N TYR A 92 7.85 13.31 14.47
CA TYR A 92 6.41 13.35 14.69
C TYR A 92 5.90 12.07 15.36
N GLY A 93 4.79 12.20 16.09
CA GLY A 93 3.99 11.09 16.57
C GLY A 93 2.51 11.39 16.38
N MET A 94 1.65 10.46 16.75
CA MET A 94 0.20 10.66 16.77
C MET A 94 -0.26 11.10 18.17
N ASP A 95 -0.92 12.25 18.29
CA ASP A 95 -1.63 12.62 19.52
C ASP A 95 -2.82 11.67 19.74
N LYS A 96 -2.95 11.17 20.96
CA LYS A 96 -3.95 10.15 21.31
C LYS A 96 -5.38 10.67 21.30
N HIS A 97 -5.58 11.98 21.51
CA HIS A 97 -6.92 12.58 21.62
C HIS A 97 -7.47 12.95 20.25
N SER A 98 -6.69 13.69 19.45
CA SER A 98 -7.09 14.11 18.10
C SER A 98 -6.87 13.03 17.03
N GLY A 99 -6.00 12.06 17.27
CA GLY A 99 -5.59 11.08 16.25
C GLY A 99 -4.74 11.68 15.12
N LYS A 100 -4.30 12.94 15.25
CA LYS A 100 -3.53 13.68 14.24
C LYS A 100 -2.03 13.64 14.54
N ALA A 101 -1.22 13.85 13.50
CA ALA A 101 0.21 14.03 13.64
C ALA A 101 0.54 15.30 14.44
N ARG A 102 1.50 15.22 15.36
CA ARG A 102 2.13 16.38 16.01
C ARG A 102 3.63 16.13 16.21
N PRO A 103 4.47 17.18 16.27
CA PRO A 103 5.88 17.04 16.61
C PRO A 103 6.06 16.36 17.98
N LEU A 104 7.00 15.42 18.08
CA LEU A 104 7.31 14.70 19.32
C LEU A 104 7.69 15.66 20.46
N ARG A 105 8.30 16.80 20.16
CA ARG A 105 8.63 17.82 21.15
C ARG A 105 7.39 18.35 21.89
N GLN A 106 6.21 18.31 21.25
CA GLN A 106 4.94 18.70 21.86
C GLN A 106 4.24 17.55 22.60
N ILE A 107 4.47 16.29 22.20
CA ILE A 107 3.81 15.10 22.78
C ILE A 107 4.62 14.50 23.95
N THR A 108 5.94 14.42 23.80
CA THR A 108 6.86 13.71 24.72
C THR A 108 7.98 14.59 25.28
N GLY A 109 8.05 15.85 24.85
CA GLY A 109 9.14 16.77 25.21
C GLY A 109 10.46 16.52 24.45
N ARG A 110 10.55 15.47 23.62
CA ARG A 110 11.80 15.09 22.92
C ARG A 110 11.78 15.45 21.44
N VAL A 111 12.96 15.78 20.89
CA VAL A 111 13.11 16.12 19.47
C VAL A 111 13.02 14.89 18.57
N ILE A 112 13.57 13.76 19.03
CA ILE A 112 13.54 12.47 18.31
C ILE A 112 12.74 11.41 19.09
N LEU A 113 12.27 10.38 18.37
CA LEU A 113 11.58 9.24 18.97
C LEU A 113 12.50 8.49 19.95
N ASP A 114 12.00 8.27 21.18
CA ASP A 114 12.65 7.35 22.11
C ASP A 114 12.30 5.92 21.72
N CYS A 115 13.18 5.24 20.98
CA CYS A 115 12.96 3.86 20.57
C CYS A 115 12.87 2.86 21.74
N SER A 116 13.20 3.25 22.99
CA SER A 116 12.96 2.39 24.15
C SER A 116 11.47 2.12 24.41
N VAL A 117 10.54 2.84 23.78
CA VAL A 117 9.09 2.54 23.81
C VAL A 117 8.73 1.21 23.15
N PHE A 118 9.65 0.61 22.38
CA PHE A 118 9.49 -0.72 21.77
C PHE A 118 10.08 -1.85 22.63
N GLY A 119 10.65 -1.55 23.80
CA GLY A 119 11.30 -2.54 24.67
C GLY A 119 10.41 -3.72 25.05
N ASP A 120 9.11 -3.50 25.28
CA ASP A 120 8.13 -4.55 25.58
C ASP A 120 7.36 -5.07 24.34
N ARG A 121 7.42 -4.37 23.19
CA ARG A 121 6.57 -4.63 22.02
C ARG A 121 7.08 -5.76 21.13
N SER A 122 6.24 -6.73 20.81
CA SER A 122 6.58 -7.88 19.98
C SER A 122 5.47 -8.14 18.95
N PHE A 123 5.85 -8.39 17.70
CA PHE A 123 4.92 -8.82 16.67
C PHE A 123 4.74 -10.34 16.70
N LYS A 124 3.52 -10.80 16.43
CA LYS A 124 3.20 -12.21 16.19
C LYS A 124 2.48 -12.30 14.84
N ILE A 125 2.99 -13.11 13.91
CA ILE A 125 2.39 -13.25 12.58
C ILE A 125 1.20 -14.20 12.63
N GLU A 126 0.12 -13.84 11.93
CA GLU A 126 -1.04 -14.72 11.78
C GLU A 126 -0.78 -15.75 10.69
N THR A 127 -1.22 -16.99 10.90
CA THR A 127 -1.03 -18.11 9.97
C THR A 127 -1.50 -17.77 8.55
N ARG A 128 -2.60 -17.00 8.40
CA ARG A 128 -3.12 -16.53 7.11
C ARG A 128 -2.19 -15.59 6.33
N HIS A 129 -1.16 -15.03 6.95
CA HIS A 129 -0.20 -14.11 6.33
C HIS A 129 1.17 -14.75 6.05
N LEU A 130 1.40 -16.00 6.45
CA LEU A 130 2.71 -16.68 6.31
C LEU A 130 3.15 -16.85 4.86
N GLU A 131 2.22 -16.98 3.92
CA GLU A 131 2.51 -17.27 2.52
C GLU A 131 2.37 -16.03 1.61
N ILE A 132 2.32 -14.82 2.18
CA ILE A 132 2.26 -13.57 1.40
C ILE A 132 3.70 -13.13 1.04
N PRO A 133 4.09 -13.04 -0.25
CA PRO A 133 5.44 -12.60 -0.62
C PRO A 133 5.74 -11.20 -0.08
N GLY A 134 6.97 -10.98 0.39
CA GLY A 134 7.39 -9.70 0.97
C GLY A 134 6.88 -9.40 2.38
N TYR A 135 5.98 -10.22 2.94
CA TYR A 135 5.41 -10.01 4.28
C TYR A 135 5.39 -11.26 5.16
N GLY A 136 5.21 -12.44 4.56
CA GLY A 136 5.20 -13.72 5.22
C GLY A 136 6.62 -14.26 5.44
N LYS A 137 6.75 -15.58 5.35
CA LYS A 137 8.02 -16.29 5.46
C LYS A 137 9.01 -15.81 4.41
N ASP A 138 10.26 -15.67 4.80
CA ASP A 138 11.38 -15.62 3.86
C ASP A 138 11.73 -17.07 3.48
N VAL A 139 11.60 -17.43 2.20
CA VAL A 139 11.79 -18.81 1.72
C VAL A 139 13.25 -19.25 1.88
N SER A 140 14.19 -18.40 1.46
CA SER A 140 15.62 -18.71 1.52
C SER A 140 16.13 -18.82 2.96
N ALA A 141 15.68 -17.94 3.85
CA ALA A 141 15.98 -18.03 5.28
C ALA A 141 15.29 -19.23 5.94
N SER A 142 14.08 -19.60 5.52
CA SER A 142 13.38 -20.79 6.02
C SER A 142 14.17 -22.06 5.70
N GLU A 143 14.67 -22.19 4.48
CA GLU A 143 15.53 -23.30 4.04
C GLU A 143 16.87 -23.29 4.79
N TYR A 144 17.54 -22.14 4.87
CA TYR A 144 18.85 -21.99 5.51
C TYR A 144 18.84 -22.28 7.03
N LEU A 145 17.75 -21.93 7.72
CA LEU A 145 17.63 -22.05 9.17
C LEU A 145 16.90 -23.32 9.63
N ALA A 146 16.37 -24.14 8.71
CA ALA A 146 15.52 -25.28 9.03
C ALA A 146 16.13 -26.24 10.06
N GLU A 147 17.41 -26.60 9.89
CA GLU A 147 18.12 -27.49 10.83
C GLU A 147 18.34 -26.80 12.20
N THR A 148 18.75 -25.53 12.20
CA THR A 148 18.92 -24.77 13.45
C THR A 148 17.62 -24.71 14.24
N LEU A 149 16.51 -24.36 13.60
CA LEU A 149 15.20 -24.24 14.24
C LEU A 149 14.72 -25.58 14.81
N LYS A 150 14.93 -26.68 14.07
CA LYS A 150 14.65 -28.05 14.53
C LYS A 150 15.45 -28.47 15.77
N ILE A 151 16.66 -27.94 15.96
CA ILE A 151 17.54 -28.24 17.11
C ILE A 151 17.20 -27.37 18.32
N ILE A 152 16.99 -26.06 18.13
CA ILE A 152 16.86 -25.11 19.24
C ILE A 152 15.45 -25.02 19.83
N LEU A 153 14.42 -25.37 19.04
CA LEU A 153 13.03 -25.42 19.48
C LEU A 153 12.68 -26.85 19.94
N PRO A 154 11.94 -27.02 21.05
CA PRO A 154 11.39 -28.33 21.40
C PRO A 154 10.39 -28.79 20.33
N ASN A 155 10.25 -30.11 20.14
CA ASN A 155 9.48 -30.71 19.03
C ASN A 155 8.08 -30.10 18.85
N ASP A 156 7.35 -29.89 19.95
CA ASP A 156 5.98 -29.36 19.94
C ASP A 156 5.87 -27.89 19.48
N ASN A 157 7.01 -27.18 19.40
CA ASN A 157 7.13 -25.76 19.03
C ASN A 157 7.85 -25.52 17.69
N GLN A 158 8.21 -26.55 16.91
CA GLN A 158 9.07 -26.38 15.71
C GLN A 158 8.55 -25.35 14.68
N ASN A 159 7.23 -25.13 14.62
CA ASN A 159 6.60 -24.16 13.73
C ASN A 159 6.19 -22.84 14.42
N SER A 160 6.43 -22.66 15.72
CA SER A 160 5.96 -21.47 16.44
C SER A 160 6.88 -20.26 16.35
N LEU A 161 8.09 -20.41 15.80
CA LEU A 161 9.03 -19.32 15.48
C LEU A 161 9.40 -19.40 13.99
N VAL A 162 9.07 -18.37 13.22
CA VAL A 162 9.26 -18.36 11.76
C VAL A 162 10.12 -17.19 11.29
N PRO A 163 11.08 -17.39 10.37
CA PRO A 163 11.79 -16.30 9.72
C PRO A 163 10.86 -15.62 8.71
N ILE A 164 10.68 -14.31 8.82
CA ILE A 164 9.83 -13.52 7.92
C ILE A 164 10.64 -12.52 7.10
N HIS A 165 10.10 -12.11 5.97
CA HIS A 165 10.76 -11.17 5.04
C HIS A 165 11.07 -9.81 5.70
N ALA A 166 12.23 -9.27 5.33
CA ALA A 166 12.65 -7.88 5.50
C ALA A 166 13.38 -7.41 4.23
N ASP A 167 13.32 -6.14 3.87
CA ASP A 167 13.86 -5.69 2.59
C ASP A 167 15.40 -5.59 2.58
N GLY A 168 16.01 -5.99 1.46
CA GLY A 168 17.47 -6.05 1.26
C GLY A 168 18.14 -4.75 0.81
N ASP A 169 17.64 -3.58 1.22
CA ASP A 169 18.05 -2.26 0.72
C ASP A 169 19.23 -1.59 1.47
N GLY A 170 19.98 -2.37 2.26
CA GLY A 170 21.02 -1.86 3.16
C GLY A 170 20.53 -1.47 4.56
N HIS A 171 19.21 -1.40 4.79
CA HIS A 171 18.62 -1.13 6.12
C HIS A 171 18.05 -2.38 6.81
N CYS A 172 18.27 -3.57 6.26
CA CYS A 172 17.73 -4.85 6.73
C CYS A 172 17.79 -5.09 8.26
N LEU A 173 18.84 -4.68 8.98
CA LEU A 173 18.88 -4.81 10.45
C LEU A 173 17.77 -4.01 11.17
N VAL A 174 17.55 -2.75 10.77
CA VAL A 174 16.49 -1.91 11.38
C VAL A 174 15.11 -2.26 10.84
N HIS A 175 15.01 -2.75 9.59
CA HIS A 175 13.79 -3.36 9.07
C HIS A 175 13.41 -4.58 9.89
N ALA A 176 14.34 -5.52 10.10
CA ALA A 176 14.12 -6.72 10.89
C ALA A 176 13.68 -6.40 12.33
N ILE A 177 14.34 -5.46 13.01
CA ILE A 177 13.89 -4.99 14.33
C ILE A 177 12.48 -4.38 14.26
N SER A 178 12.21 -3.48 13.31
CA SER A 178 10.88 -2.87 13.14
C SER A 178 9.78 -3.92 12.89
N ARG A 179 10.07 -4.91 12.05
CA ARG A 179 9.22 -6.08 11.74
C ARG A 179 9.01 -6.95 12.99
N ALA A 180 10.04 -7.18 13.80
CA ALA A 180 9.96 -7.96 15.03
C ALA A 180 9.14 -7.29 16.15
N VAL A 181 9.08 -5.95 16.19
CA VAL A 181 8.30 -5.21 17.21
C VAL A 181 6.89 -4.80 16.75
N SER A 182 6.67 -4.63 15.44
CA SER A 182 5.42 -4.06 14.90
C SER A 182 4.82 -4.80 13.70
N GLY A 183 5.51 -5.78 13.13
CA GLY A 183 5.12 -6.49 11.92
C GLY A 183 5.27 -5.67 10.64
N ARG A 184 5.98 -4.54 10.71
CA ARG A 184 6.09 -3.51 9.67
C ARG A 184 7.49 -2.92 9.64
N GLU A 185 7.93 -2.41 8.49
CA GLU A 185 9.20 -1.67 8.38
C GLU A 185 9.06 -0.19 8.83
N LEU A 186 7.87 0.20 9.28
CA LEU A 186 7.47 1.57 9.62
C LEU A 186 8.45 2.36 10.51
N PHE A 187 9.21 1.70 11.39
CA PHE A 187 10.14 2.35 12.34
C PHE A 187 11.62 2.27 11.93
N TRP A 188 11.95 1.87 10.70
CA TRP A 188 13.34 1.72 10.24
C TRP A 188 14.16 3.01 10.38
N HIS A 189 13.61 4.16 9.97
CA HIS A 189 14.31 5.44 9.99
C HIS A 189 14.47 6.00 11.42
N PRO A 190 13.43 5.98 12.29
CA PRO A 190 13.60 6.28 13.71
C PRO A 190 14.67 5.43 14.40
N LEU A 191 14.77 4.12 14.07
CA LEU A 191 15.78 3.23 14.65
C LEU A 191 17.20 3.62 14.21
N ARG A 192 17.41 3.98 12.94
CA ARG A 192 18.69 4.52 12.41
C ARG A 192 19.14 5.77 13.15
N ILE A 193 18.27 6.79 13.21
CA ILE A 193 18.56 8.08 13.86
C ILE A 193 18.71 7.92 15.38
N GLY A 194 17.87 7.12 16.02
CA GLY A 194 17.95 6.79 17.44
C GLY A 194 19.27 6.10 17.79
N LEU A 195 19.75 5.19 16.95
CA LEU A 195 21.05 4.53 17.11
C LEU A 195 22.23 5.50 16.95
N LYS A 196 22.22 6.35 15.90
CA LYS A 196 23.23 7.39 15.68
C LYS A 196 23.34 8.32 16.89
N HIS A 197 22.21 8.77 17.42
CA HIS A 197 22.16 9.59 18.63
C HIS A 197 22.62 8.81 19.88
N HIS A 198 22.23 7.54 20.03
CA HIS A 198 22.60 6.73 21.20
C HIS A 198 24.11 6.50 21.29
N PHE A 199 24.78 6.19 20.17
CA PHE A 199 26.24 6.09 20.13
C PHE A 199 26.89 7.44 20.44
N SER A 200 26.47 8.52 19.78
CA SER A 200 27.02 9.87 19.99
C SER A 200 26.95 10.29 21.48
N SER A 201 25.80 10.07 22.11
CA SER A 201 25.55 10.46 23.52
C SER A 201 26.18 9.52 24.56
N ASN A 202 26.72 8.36 24.17
CA ASN A 202 27.33 7.38 25.08
C ASN A 202 28.73 6.91 24.64
N LEU A 203 29.37 7.61 23.70
CA LEU A 203 30.57 7.16 22.99
C LEU A 203 31.69 6.67 23.93
N GLU A 204 31.98 7.40 25.00
CA GLU A 204 33.05 7.03 25.93
C GLU A 204 32.75 5.75 26.73
N LYS A 205 31.46 5.43 26.99
CA LYS A 205 31.08 4.13 27.58
C LYS A 205 31.34 3.00 26.58
N TYR A 206 31.02 3.22 25.31
CA TYR A 206 31.26 2.25 24.24
C TYR A 206 32.75 2.00 24.03
N LYS A 207 33.58 3.05 23.96
CA LYS A 207 35.05 2.93 23.90
C LYS A 207 35.61 2.20 25.11
N SER A 208 35.15 2.54 26.32
CA SER A 208 35.61 1.88 27.56
C SER A 208 35.24 0.39 27.62
N LEU A 209 34.10 -0.01 27.06
CA LEU A 209 33.65 -1.41 27.06
C LEU A 209 34.29 -2.22 25.93
N LEU A 210 34.42 -1.63 24.74
CA LEU A 210 34.77 -2.33 23.49
C LEU A 210 36.16 -1.98 22.96
N GLY A 211 36.96 -1.17 23.66
CA GLY A 211 38.28 -0.71 23.20
C GLY A 211 39.32 -1.81 22.96
N ASN A 212 39.10 -3.01 23.51
CA ASN A 212 39.92 -4.20 23.21
C ASN A 212 39.51 -4.91 21.90
N PHE A 213 38.38 -4.53 21.30
CA PHE A 213 37.78 -5.15 20.12
C PHE A 213 37.61 -4.18 18.93
N ILE A 214 37.42 -2.88 19.20
CA ILE A 214 37.15 -1.84 18.20
C ILE A 214 38.12 -0.69 18.43
N ASN A 215 38.83 -0.28 17.37
CA ASN A 215 39.79 0.81 17.47
C ASN A 215 39.08 2.17 17.69
N ASN A 216 39.67 3.05 18.50
CA ASN A 216 39.17 4.41 18.72
C ASN A 216 38.93 5.20 17.41
N SER A 217 39.69 4.94 16.35
CA SER A 217 39.51 5.57 15.03
C SER A 217 38.24 5.13 14.30
N GLU A 218 37.74 3.91 14.54
CA GLU A 218 36.57 3.35 13.84
C GLU A 218 35.24 3.99 14.26
N TRP A 219 35.17 4.59 15.44
CA TRP A 219 33.91 5.08 16.00
C TRP A 219 33.24 6.19 15.19
N SER A 220 34.01 6.97 14.43
CA SER A 220 33.47 7.94 13.47
C SER A 220 32.64 7.23 12.40
N TYR A 221 33.25 6.26 11.71
CA TYR A 221 32.61 5.42 10.71
C TYR A 221 31.42 4.62 11.28
N ILE A 222 31.49 4.07 12.49
CA ILE A 222 30.36 3.39 13.15
C ILE A 222 29.16 4.33 13.35
N ILE A 223 29.41 5.58 13.76
CA ILE A 223 28.35 6.58 13.96
C ILE A 223 27.78 7.06 12.62
N ASP A 224 28.62 7.20 11.59
CA ASP A 224 28.19 7.60 10.26
C ASP A 224 27.46 6.48 9.50
N GLU A 225 27.86 5.21 9.68
CA GLU A 225 27.15 4.00 9.21
C GLU A 225 25.69 3.97 9.69
N CYS A 226 25.36 4.59 10.82
CA CYS A 226 23.99 4.69 11.35
C CYS A 226 23.09 5.68 10.59
N ASP A 227 23.65 6.56 9.74
CA ASP A 227 22.87 7.53 9.00
C ASP A 227 21.94 6.84 7.98
N PRO A 228 20.67 7.24 7.83
CA PRO A 228 19.79 6.77 6.76
C PRO A 228 20.36 7.00 5.35
N ASP A 229 21.11 8.08 5.13
CA ASP A 229 21.64 8.44 3.81
C ASP A 229 23.08 7.97 3.56
N TYR A 230 23.66 7.22 4.51
CA TYR A 230 25.05 6.77 4.46
C TYR A 230 25.39 6.02 3.17
N LYS A 231 26.50 6.41 2.55
CA LYS A 231 27.09 5.74 1.38
C LYS A 231 28.59 5.63 1.60
N PRO A 232 29.17 4.42 1.64
CA PRO A 232 30.61 4.26 1.80
C PRO A 232 31.33 4.80 0.56
N SER A 233 32.44 5.51 0.79
CA SER A 233 33.20 6.22 -0.24
C SER A 233 33.94 5.32 -1.21
N ASP A 234 34.14 4.05 -0.86
CA ASP A 234 34.80 3.03 -1.68
C ASP A 234 33.81 2.19 -2.53
N GLY A 235 32.50 2.41 -2.38
CA GLY A 235 31.46 1.62 -3.05
C GLY A 235 31.23 0.22 -2.45
N SER A 236 31.71 -0.05 -1.24
CA SER A 236 31.42 -1.28 -0.50
C SER A 236 29.91 -1.44 -0.18
N MET A 237 29.50 -2.64 0.25
CA MET A 237 28.10 -2.90 0.60
C MET A 237 27.69 -2.11 1.85
N ILE A 238 26.58 -1.37 1.76
CA ILE A 238 25.95 -0.70 2.91
C ILE A 238 25.34 -1.77 3.82
N GLY A 239 25.81 -1.85 5.07
CA GLY A 239 25.28 -2.78 6.06
C GLY A 239 25.69 -2.41 7.48
N LEU A 240 24.84 -2.72 8.45
CA LEU A 240 25.12 -2.51 9.87
C LEU A 240 25.80 -3.75 10.49
N ARG A 241 26.96 -3.54 11.12
CA ARG A 241 27.78 -4.56 11.81
C ARG A 241 27.23 -4.95 13.20
N ASN A 242 27.76 -6.02 13.82
CA ASN A 242 27.34 -6.50 15.16
C ASN A 242 27.35 -5.42 16.27
N VAL A 243 28.27 -4.45 16.23
CA VAL A 243 28.28 -3.31 17.16
C VAL A 243 26.97 -2.50 17.12
N HIS A 244 26.28 -2.47 15.97
CA HIS A 244 24.97 -1.85 15.79
C HIS A 244 23.85 -2.71 16.38
N VAL A 245 23.94 -4.05 16.29
CA VAL A 245 22.99 -4.95 16.98
C VAL A 245 23.11 -4.76 18.50
N PHE A 246 24.33 -4.66 19.01
CA PHE A 246 24.60 -4.30 20.40
C PHE A 246 24.07 -2.90 20.76
N GLY A 247 24.27 -1.91 19.88
CA GLY A 247 23.73 -0.57 20.05
C GLY A 247 22.20 -0.54 20.10
N LEU A 248 21.53 -1.30 19.23
CA LEU A 248 20.07 -1.43 19.19
C LEU A 248 19.55 -2.16 20.44
N ALA A 249 20.22 -3.18 20.96
CA ALA A 249 19.84 -3.82 22.22
C ALA A 249 19.80 -2.80 23.36
N ASN A 250 20.80 -1.92 23.45
CA ASN A 250 20.87 -0.85 24.45
C ASN A 250 19.83 0.26 24.21
N LEU A 251 19.61 0.68 22.97
CA LEU A 251 18.59 1.67 22.60
C LEU A 251 17.16 1.19 22.94
N LEU A 252 16.86 -0.09 22.67
CA LEU A 252 15.57 -0.73 22.98
C LEU A 252 15.44 -1.13 24.45
N ARG A 253 16.54 -1.13 25.22
CA ARG A 253 16.65 -1.71 26.57
C ARG A 253 16.15 -3.16 26.63
N ARG A 254 16.63 -3.96 25.68
CA ARG A 254 16.11 -5.29 25.40
C ARG A 254 17.19 -6.20 24.81
N PRO A 255 17.32 -7.45 25.28
CA PRO A 255 18.20 -8.43 24.65
C PRO A 255 17.81 -8.74 23.20
N ILE A 256 18.81 -8.93 22.34
CA ILE A 256 18.64 -9.40 20.96
C ILE A 256 19.47 -10.66 20.77
N ILE A 257 18.86 -11.74 20.28
CA ILE A 257 19.53 -12.98 19.90
C ILE A 257 19.69 -12.97 18.38
N LEU A 258 20.92 -13.13 17.88
CA LEU A 258 21.24 -13.32 16.47
C LEU A 258 21.64 -14.78 16.24
N LEU A 259 20.87 -15.48 15.41
CA LEU A 259 21.09 -16.87 15.03
C LEU A 259 21.73 -16.98 13.63
N ASP A 260 22.25 -18.17 13.36
CA ASP A 260 22.80 -18.57 12.05
C ASP A 260 22.45 -20.05 11.80
N SER A 261 22.96 -20.65 10.72
CA SER A 261 22.95 -22.11 10.52
C SER A 261 23.60 -22.87 11.70
N ASN A 262 23.31 -24.16 11.85
CA ASN A 262 23.88 -25.01 12.92
C ASN A 262 25.44 -24.99 12.92
N GLU A 263 26.05 -24.82 11.76
CA GLU A 263 27.51 -24.61 11.62
C GLU A 263 27.93 -23.19 12.04
N GLY A 264 27.22 -22.16 11.56
CA GLY A 264 27.49 -20.77 11.92
C GLY A 264 27.34 -20.48 13.41
N MET A 265 26.38 -21.13 14.07
CA MET A 265 26.16 -21.11 15.52
C MET A 265 27.34 -21.70 16.33
N LYS A 266 28.16 -22.56 15.71
CA LYS A 266 29.37 -23.16 16.30
C LYS A 266 30.66 -22.41 15.92
N ALA A 267 30.58 -21.48 14.97
CA ALA A 267 31.70 -20.66 14.52
C ALA A 267 32.02 -19.52 15.52
N SER A 268 32.78 -18.50 15.07
CA SER A 268 33.07 -17.34 15.92
C SER A 268 31.80 -16.61 16.35
N ALA A 269 31.85 -15.98 17.54
CA ALA A 269 30.78 -15.13 18.07
C ALA A 269 30.54 -13.85 17.25
N ASP A 270 31.33 -13.64 16.18
CA ASP A 270 31.14 -12.58 15.19
C ASP A 270 29.98 -12.87 14.22
N TYR A 271 29.46 -14.11 14.19
CA TYR A 271 28.36 -14.49 13.29
C TYR A 271 27.04 -14.76 14.03
N ALA A 272 27.08 -15.42 15.19
CA ALA A 272 25.91 -15.65 16.03
C ALA A 272 26.21 -15.25 17.48
N ALA A 273 25.29 -14.51 18.11
CA ALA A 273 25.54 -13.88 19.40
C ALA A 273 24.26 -13.52 20.17
N VAL A 274 24.38 -13.39 21.49
CA VAL A 274 23.38 -12.73 22.35
C VAL A 274 23.89 -11.33 22.71
N PHE A 275 23.14 -10.31 22.32
CA PHE A 275 23.42 -8.91 22.58
C PHE A 275 22.59 -8.42 23.77
N LEU A 276 23.25 -8.15 24.90
CA LEU A 276 22.59 -7.68 26.11
C LEU A 276 22.57 -6.14 26.19
N PRO A 277 21.54 -5.52 26.79
CA PRO A 277 21.45 -4.07 26.95
C PRO A 277 22.34 -3.53 28.10
N GLY A 278 23.58 -4.02 28.20
CA GLY A 278 24.46 -3.87 29.37
C GLY A 278 25.00 -2.47 29.68
N LEU A 279 24.70 -1.45 28.87
CA LEU A 279 24.93 -0.04 29.21
C LEU A 279 23.77 0.60 29.98
N ASN A 280 22.65 -0.12 30.14
CA ASN A 280 21.52 0.24 30.98
C ASN A 280 21.52 -0.64 32.24
N PRO A 281 21.11 -0.15 33.41
CA PRO A 281 20.92 -1.02 34.57
C PRO A 281 19.76 -2.02 34.32
N PRO A 282 19.83 -3.27 34.85
CA PRO A 282 18.80 -4.29 34.67
C PRO A 282 17.35 -3.82 34.85
N MET A 283 17.08 -3.01 35.88
CA MET A 283 15.76 -2.45 36.18
C MET A 283 15.18 -1.55 35.08
N ALA A 284 16.02 -0.96 34.22
CA ALA A 284 15.58 -0.16 33.08
C ALA A 284 15.24 -1.02 31.84
N CYS A 285 15.56 -2.31 31.88
CA CYS A 285 15.31 -3.31 30.84
C CYS A 285 14.07 -4.18 31.12
N CYS A 286 13.19 -3.68 31.99
CA CYS A 286 11.91 -4.29 32.32
C CYS A 286 10.73 -3.54 31.66
N ASN A 287 9.63 -4.25 31.49
CA ASN A 287 8.34 -3.67 31.15
C ASN A 287 7.71 -2.97 32.38
N LYS A 288 6.53 -2.37 32.20
CA LYS A 288 5.81 -1.64 33.26
C LYS A 288 5.43 -2.48 34.49
N ASN A 289 5.44 -3.80 34.35
CA ASN A 289 5.14 -4.75 35.43
C ASN A 289 6.41 -5.24 36.16
N GLY A 290 7.58 -4.64 35.87
CA GLY A 290 8.87 -5.03 36.45
C GLY A 290 9.46 -6.32 35.89
N VAL A 291 8.85 -6.92 34.87
CA VAL A 291 9.34 -8.15 34.22
C VAL A 291 10.33 -7.80 33.11
N PHE A 292 11.47 -8.49 33.04
CA PHE A 292 12.45 -8.31 31.97
C PHE A 292 11.81 -8.42 30.58
N ASN A 293 12.23 -7.53 29.67
CA ASN A 293 11.79 -7.53 28.29
C ASN A 293 12.27 -8.81 27.57
N SER A 294 11.35 -9.71 27.21
CA SER A 294 11.66 -10.96 26.48
C SER A 294 12.50 -10.67 25.23
N PRO A 295 13.57 -11.43 24.93
CA PRO A 295 14.45 -11.18 23.78
C PRO A 295 13.70 -11.06 22.44
N LEU A 296 14.26 -10.24 21.55
CA LEU A 296 14.00 -10.36 20.10
C LEU A 296 14.91 -11.44 19.51
N CYS A 297 14.46 -12.08 18.43
CA CYS A 297 15.25 -13.05 17.68
C CYS A 297 15.40 -12.59 16.23
N LEU A 298 16.64 -12.52 15.77
CA LEU A 298 17.07 -12.25 14.40
C LEU A 298 17.91 -13.42 13.89
N ALA A 299 18.08 -13.53 12.58
CA ALA A 299 19.11 -14.38 11.99
C ALA A 299 19.67 -13.77 10.70
N TRP A 300 20.75 -14.36 10.21
CA TRP A 300 21.15 -14.24 8.82
C TRP A 300 20.21 -15.05 7.92
N SER A 301 19.82 -14.50 6.77
CA SER A 301 19.01 -15.23 5.78
C SER A 301 19.80 -16.28 4.99
N SER A 302 21.13 -16.20 4.99
CA SER A 302 22.00 -17.11 4.23
C SER A 302 23.44 -17.10 4.77
N ALA A 303 24.24 -18.07 4.33
CA ALA A 303 25.67 -18.19 4.64
C ALA A 303 26.52 -16.99 4.18
N ALA A 304 26.00 -16.10 3.31
CA ALA A 304 26.66 -14.87 2.91
C ALA A 304 26.67 -13.79 4.02
N ARG A 305 25.81 -13.91 5.04
CA ARG A 305 25.76 -13.03 6.23
C ARG A 305 25.75 -11.53 5.91
N ASN A 306 25.01 -11.16 4.87
CA ASN A 306 24.85 -9.78 4.39
C ASN A 306 23.41 -9.26 4.52
N HIS A 307 22.49 -10.07 5.06
CA HIS A 307 21.08 -9.71 5.19
C HIS A 307 20.49 -10.28 6.49
N TYR A 308 19.98 -9.38 7.34
CA TYR A 308 19.29 -9.72 8.58
C TYR A 308 17.80 -9.91 8.33
N ILE A 309 17.23 -11.00 8.86
CA ILE A 309 15.80 -11.23 8.94
C ILE A 309 15.37 -11.43 10.40
N PRO A 310 14.12 -11.08 10.76
CA PRO A 310 13.59 -11.37 12.09
C PRO A 310 12.91 -12.73 12.14
N LEU A 311 12.97 -13.35 13.31
CA LEU A 311 12.21 -14.54 13.64
C LEU A 311 11.10 -14.16 14.62
N VAL A 312 9.86 -14.39 14.22
CA VAL A 312 8.68 -13.94 14.98
C VAL A 312 7.79 -15.11 15.40
N PRO A 313 7.10 -15.02 16.54
CA PRO A 313 6.10 -16.00 16.93
C PRO A 313 4.93 -16.09 15.93
N VAL A 314 4.40 -17.29 15.71
CA VAL A 314 3.09 -17.47 15.06
C VAL A 314 1.99 -17.27 16.11
N LYS A 315 1.03 -16.39 15.82
CA LYS A 315 0.02 -15.90 16.78
C LYS A 315 -0.90 -17.01 17.29
N GLU A 316 -1.21 -17.99 16.46
CA GLU A 316 -2.10 -19.11 16.78
C GLU A 316 -1.40 -20.27 17.51
N LEU A 317 -0.07 -20.20 17.72
CA LEU A 317 0.74 -21.25 18.34
C LEU A 317 1.30 -20.82 19.71
N PRO A 318 1.72 -21.77 20.57
CA PRO A 318 2.38 -21.45 21.84
C PRO A 318 3.65 -20.60 21.62
N LEU A 319 3.91 -19.67 22.54
CA LEU A 319 5.09 -18.79 22.46
C LEU A 319 6.38 -19.63 22.38
N PRO A 320 7.26 -19.35 21.39
CA PRO A 320 8.49 -20.11 21.22
C PRO A 320 9.43 -19.96 22.41
N LYS A 321 10.05 -21.07 22.79
CA LYS A 321 10.98 -21.20 23.90
C LYS A 321 12.31 -21.77 23.43
N LEU A 322 13.43 -21.11 23.72
CA LEU A 322 14.78 -21.64 23.47
C LEU A 322 15.43 -22.06 24.78
N ARG A 323 16.12 -23.20 24.79
CA ARG A 323 16.95 -23.63 25.94
C ARG A 323 18.20 -22.78 26.04
N ARG A 324 18.59 -22.42 27.27
CA ARG A 324 19.83 -21.70 27.60
C ARG A 324 21.08 -22.32 26.96
N GLY A 325 21.16 -23.64 26.91
CA GLY A 325 22.30 -24.38 26.32
C GLY A 325 22.44 -24.26 24.80
N TYR A 326 21.42 -23.74 24.09
CA TYR A 326 21.46 -23.46 22.65
C TYR A 326 21.57 -21.97 22.33
N LEU A 327 21.65 -21.10 23.34
CA LEU A 327 21.91 -19.68 23.10
C LEU A 327 23.37 -19.48 22.65
N PRO A 328 23.62 -18.60 21.67
CA PRO A 328 24.97 -18.17 21.33
C PRO A 328 25.74 -17.58 22.53
N LYS A 329 27.04 -17.36 22.32
CA LYS A 329 27.86 -16.59 23.28
C LYS A 329 27.33 -15.16 23.40
N VAL A 330 27.44 -14.59 24.60
CA VAL A 330 27.16 -13.18 24.83
C VAL A 330 28.25 -12.33 24.18
N TRP A 331 27.85 -11.31 23.42
CA TRP A 331 28.79 -10.38 22.75
C TRP A 331 29.17 -9.23 23.68
N GLY A 332 30.47 -8.96 23.82
CA GLY A 332 31.01 -7.87 24.64
C GLY A 332 30.91 -8.05 26.17
N PHE A 333 30.26 -9.11 26.67
CA PHE A 333 30.11 -9.38 28.11
C PHE A 333 30.32 -10.87 28.45
N PRO A 334 30.69 -11.18 29.71
CA PRO A 334 30.73 -12.56 30.21
C PRO A 334 29.36 -13.26 30.19
N GLN A 335 29.34 -14.58 29.94
CA GLN A 335 28.11 -15.37 29.76
C GLN A 335 27.16 -15.37 30.97
N ASN A 336 27.66 -15.16 32.19
CA ASN A 336 26.84 -15.08 33.41
C ASN A 336 25.96 -13.81 33.49
N PHE A 337 26.20 -12.81 32.64
CA PHE A 337 25.33 -11.62 32.55
C PHE A 337 23.95 -11.93 31.94
N LEU A 338 23.73 -13.12 31.34
CA LEU A 338 22.41 -13.54 30.86
C LEU A 338 21.32 -13.40 31.94
N ASP A 339 21.60 -13.86 33.16
CA ASP A 339 20.63 -13.84 34.27
C ASP A 339 20.31 -12.42 34.78
N SER A 340 21.13 -11.44 34.42
CA SER A 340 20.91 -10.02 34.78
C SER A 340 19.94 -9.31 33.83
N TYR A 341 19.60 -9.90 32.67
CA TYR A 341 18.79 -9.24 31.64
C TYR A 341 17.76 -10.15 30.96
N MET A 342 17.80 -11.46 31.21
CA MET A 342 16.89 -12.45 30.61
C MET A 342 16.28 -13.33 31.70
N LYS A 343 14.96 -13.51 31.65
CA LYS A 343 14.25 -14.44 32.54
C LYS A 343 14.25 -15.84 31.92
N PHE A 344 14.85 -16.79 32.62
CA PHE A 344 14.71 -18.22 32.35
C PHE A 344 13.63 -18.83 33.25
N ASP A 345 12.94 -19.87 32.79
CA ASP A 345 12.10 -20.73 33.64
C ASP A 345 12.92 -21.82 34.34
N ASP A 346 12.29 -22.59 35.24
CA ASP A 346 12.94 -23.63 36.05
C ASP A 346 13.56 -24.77 35.20
N GLN A 347 13.13 -24.89 33.93
CA GLN A 347 13.67 -25.83 32.95
C GLN A 347 14.79 -25.22 32.09
N GLY A 348 15.19 -23.98 32.36
CA GLY A 348 16.26 -23.27 31.67
C GLY A 348 15.87 -22.74 30.28
N PHE A 349 14.59 -22.53 29.99
CA PHE A 349 14.15 -21.91 28.74
C PHE A 349 13.90 -20.41 28.89
N VAL A 350 14.19 -19.65 27.82
CA VAL A 350 13.75 -18.26 27.64
C VAL A 350 12.65 -18.20 26.58
N VAL A 351 11.64 -17.36 26.81
CA VAL A 351 10.54 -17.10 25.88
C VAL A 351 10.95 -16.04 24.86
N ILE A 352 10.70 -16.28 23.57
CA ILE A 352 10.95 -15.32 22.48
C ILE A 352 9.66 -14.60 22.11
N GLY A 353 9.71 -13.27 22.07
CA GLY A 353 8.53 -12.43 21.92
C GLY A 353 7.71 -12.37 23.20
N GLY A 354 7.30 -11.17 23.59
CA GLY A 354 6.33 -10.95 24.67
C GLY A 354 4.89 -11.01 24.18
N ASP A 355 3.95 -10.91 25.11
CA ASP A 355 2.52 -10.76 24.81
C ASP A 355 2.08 -9.32 24.54
N ASP A 356 2.90 -8.34 24.92
CA ASP A 356 2.71 -6.94 24.56
C ASP A 356 2.99 -6.72 23.06
N TYR A 357 1.98 -6.29 22.29
CA TYR A 357 2.11 -5.97 20.86
C TYR A 357 1.58 -4.56 20.55
N LEU A 358 1.93 -4.02 19.37
CA LEU A 358 1.31 -2.82 18.82
C LEU A 358 0.06 -3.24 18.02
N GLY A 359 -1.13 -2.91 18.54
CA GLY A 359 -2.39 -3.34 17.91
C GLY A 359 -2.57 -2.76 16.51
N GLN A 360 -3.05 -3.57 15.55
CA GLN A 360 -3.23 -3.18 14.15
C GLN A 360 -4.10 -1.90 14.00
N ARG A 361 -5.13 -1.73 14.84
CA ARG A 361 -5.95 -0.49 14.88
C ARG A 361 -5.13 0.77 15.22
N TYR A 362 -4.13 0.66 16.09
CA TYR A 362 -3.21 1.77 16.41
C TYR A 362 -2.25 2.03 15.24
N LEU A 363 -1.67 0.98 14.65
CA LEU A 363 -0.77 1.10 13.49
C LEU A 363 -1.49 1.73 12.28
N ASN A 364 -2.74 1.35 12.02
CA ASN A 364 -3.55 1.97 10.95
C ASN A 364 -3.78 3.46 11.20
N LYS A 365 -4.18 3.85 12.42
CA LYS A 365 -4.35 5.27 12.77
C LYS A 365 -3.03 6.06 12.68
N LEU A 366 -1.92 5.46 13.12
CA LEU A 366 -0.59 6.06 13.03
C LEU A 366 -0.17 6.28 11.57
N ASN A 367 -0.35 5.28 10.69
CA ASN A 367 -0.07 5.45 9.26
C ASN A 367 -0.96 6.54 8.65
N ILE A 368 -2.27 6.56 8.90
CA ILE A 368 -3.17 7.61 8.39
C ILE A 368 -2.71 9.01 8.84
N ALA A 369 -2.35 9.17 10.12
CA ALA A 369 -1.82 10.44 10.62
C ALA A 369 -0.50 10.85 9.93
N MET A 370 0.38 9.88 9.63
CA MET A 370 1.62 10.16 8.89
C MET A 370 1.38 10.38 7.40
N ASP A 371 0.39 9.75 6.77
CA ASP A 371 -0.01 9.97 5.37
C ASP A 371 -0.54 11.40 5.18
N GLU A 372 -1.37 11.89 6.12
CA GLU A 372 -1.81 13.29 6.17
C GLU A 372 -0.62 14.24 6.31
N GLN A 373 0.29 13.98 7.25
CA GLN A 373 1.48 14.83 7.47
C GLN A 373 2.46 14.79 6.29
N PHE A 374 2.62 13.64 5.63
CA PHE A 374 3.40 13.48 4.41
C PHE A 374 2.78 14.32 3.28
N THR A 375 1.46 14.27 3.13
CA THR A 375 0.73 15.06 2.11
C THR A 375 0.89 16.56 2.36
N ILE A 376 0.90 17.00 3.61
CA ILE A 376 1.18 18.41 3.98
C ILE A 376 2.62 18.80 3.63
N ASN A 377 3.60 17.98 4.00
CA ASN A 377 5.02 18.29 3.83
C ASN A 377 5.47 18.22 2.36
N MET A 378 5.11 17.13 1.67
CA MET A 378 5.54 16.83 0.30
C MET A 378 4.56 17.34 -0.77
N ARG A 379 3.38 17.84 -0.38
CA ARG A 379 2.31 18.30 -1.28
C ARG A 379 1.70 17.21 -2.19
N VAL A 380 2.02 15.94 -1.96
CA VAL A 380 1.49 14.75 -2.65
C VAL A 380 1.30 13.61 -1.66
N ALA A 381 0.24 12.82 -1.80
CA ALA A 381 -0.02 11.68 -0.92
C ALA A 381 0.92 10.48 -1.21
N PRO A 382 1.33 9.73 -0.18
CA PRO A 382 2.29 8.63 -0.34
C PRO A 382 1.74 7.50 -1.21
N ILE A 383 0.41 7.30 -1.21
CA ILE A 383 -0.26 6.33 -2.09
C ILE A 383 -0.05 6.62 -3.58
N LEU A 384 -0.02 7.90 -3.98
CA LEU A 384 0.23 8.31 -5.36
C LEU A 384 1.68 8.09 -5.76
N VAL A 385 2.62 8.32 -4.85
CA VAL A 385 4.05 8.02 -5.06
C VAL A 385 4.25 6.51 -5.25
N ALA A 386 3.58 5.68 -4.43
CA ALA A 386 3.64 4.22 -4.52
C ALA A 386 2.99 3.67 -5.80
N ASP A 387 1.81 4.16 -6.19
CA ASP A 387 1.15 3.71 -7.43
C ASP A 387 1.82 4.32 -8.69
N LEU A 388 2.47 5.49 -8.62
CA LEU A 388 3.32 6.00 -9.71
C LEU A 388 4.56 5.12 -9.90
N TYR A 389 5.24 4.75 -8.81
CA TYR A 389 6.32 3.76 -8.87
C TYR A 389 5.86 2.46 -9.51
N HIS A 390 4.71 1.92 -9.09
CA HIS A 390 4.17 0.66 -9.62
C HIS A 390 3.78 0.72 -11.12
N PHE A 391 3.00 1.72 -11.53
CA PHE A 391 2.45 1.77 -12.90
C PHE A 391 3.38 2.42 -13.92
N HIS A 392 4.36 3.21 -13.47
CA HIS A 392 5.29 3.92 -14.36
C HIS A 392 6.72 3.37 -14.33
N TYR A 393 7.24 2.90 -13.20
CA TYR A 393 8.67 2.61 -13.03
C TYR A 393 9.01 1.12 -12.83
N SER A 394 8.27 0.39 -12.00
CA SER A 394 8.68 -0.95 -11.50
C SER A 394 8.83 -2.05 -12.56
N THR A 395 8.39 -1.80 -13.80
CA THR A 395 8.51 -2.73 -14.94
C THR A 395 9.25 -2.15 -16.14
N LYS A 396 9.72 -0.89 -16.09
CA LYS A 396 10.23 -0.15 -17.26
C LYS A 396 11.69 0.27 -17.17
N LEU A 397 12.30 0.22 -15.99
CA LEU A 397 13.68 0.66 -15.77
C LEU A 397 14.60 -0.51 -15.41
N VAL A 398 15.83 -0.46 -15.92
CA VAL A 398 16.92 -1.41 -15.58
C VAL A 398 17.41 -1.19 -14.14
N SER A 399 17.26 0.03 -13.61
CA SER A 399 17.61 0.41 -12.24
C SER A 399 16.42 1.03 -11.53
N THR A 400 16.11 0.54 -10.34
CA THR A 400 15.04 1.07 -9.48
C THR A 400 15.30 2.55 -9.13
N PRO A 401 14.37 3.48 -9.41
CA PRO A 401 14.52 4.88 -9.03
C PRO A 401 14.40 5.03 -7.51
N LYS A 402 15.08 6.03 -6.95
CA LYS A 402 14.99 6.32 -5.53
C LYS A 402 13.63 6.92 -5.15
N PRO A 403 13.13 6.69 -3.92
CA PRO A 403 11.85 7.25 -3.48
C PRO A 403 11.77 8.77 -3.65
N GLU A 404 12.82 9.51 -3.29
CA GLU A 404 12.90 10.98 -3.43
C GLU A 404 12.63 11.43 -4.87
N SER A 405 13.27 10.77 -5.85
CA SER A 405 13.08 11.08 -7.28
C SER A 405 11.66 10.77 -7.76
N VAL A 406 11.00 9.75 -7.20
CA VAL A 406 9.59 9.46 -7.51
C VAL A 406 8.66 10.49 -6.85
N ILE A 407 8.98 10.98 -5.64
CA ILE A 407 8.24 12.07 -4.97
C ILE A 407 8.29 13.33 -5.83
N ASP A 408 9.46 13.80 -6.25
CA ASP A 408 9.63 15.03 -7.05
C ASP A 408 8.82 14.98 -8.36
N VAL A 409 8.84 13.82 -9.04
CA VAL A 409 8.06 13.59 -10.26
C VAL A 409 6.55 13.54 -9.95
N ALA A 410 6.14 12.90 -8.86
CA ALA A 410 4.73 12.85 -8.45
C ALA A 410 4.18 14.25 -8.13
N VAL A 411 4.93 15.07 -7.39
CA VAL A 411 4.59 16.48 -7.10
C VAL A 411 4.42 17.27 -8.40
N THR A 412 5.40 17.15 -9.31
CA THR A 412 5.37 17.83 -10.62
C THR A 412 4.15 17.41 -11.45
N MET A 413 3.86 16.10 -11.54
CA MET A 413 2.71 15.59 -12.29
C MET A 413 1.36 15.96 -11.65
N CYS A 414 1.29 16.07 -10.33
CA CYS A 414 0.12 16.58 -9.61
C CYS A 414 -0.13 18.07 -9.92
N GLN A 415 0.91 18.92 -9.84
CA GLN A 415 0.83 20.34 -10.19
C GLN A 415 0.40 20.54 -11.65
N GLU A 416 0.90 19.71 -12.56
CA GLU A 416 0.55 19.73 -13.99
C GLU A 416 -0.85 19.14 -14.29
N GLY A 417 -1.51 18.52 -13.30
CA GLY A 417 -2.83 17.87 -13.48
C GLY A 417 -2.80 16.60 -14.34
N ARG A 418 -1.64 15.95 -14.47
CA ARG A 418 -1.38 14.85 -15.43
C ARG A 418 -1.74 13.46 -14.94
N LEU A 419 -2.16 13.31 -13.68
CA LEU A 419 -2.47 12.02 -13.07
C LEU A 419 -3.97 11.70 -13.11
N PHE A 420 -4.30 10.53 -13.64
CA PHE A 420 -5.67 10.03 -13.78
C PHE A 420 -5.80 8.61 -13.24
N HIS A 421 -6.82 8.36 -12.44
CA HIS A 421 -7.17 7.03 -11.93
C HIS A 421 -8.12 6.34 -12.90
N CYS A 422 -7.87 5.08 -13.24
CA CYS A 422 -8.89 4.27 -13.89
C CYS A 422 -9.80 3.62 -12.85
N ILE A 423 -11.07 4.05 -12.76
CA ILE A 423 -12.03 3.48 -11.80
C ILE A 423 -12.40 2.01 -12.08
N MET A 424 -11.93 1.42 -13.19
CA MET A 424 -12.20 0.02 -13.53
C MET A 424 -11.09 -0.97 -13.19
N CYS A 425 -9.82 -0.57 -13.33
CA CYS A 425 -8.67 -1.44 -13.03
C CYS A 425 -7.77 -0.88 -11.93
N HIS A 426 -8.17 0.23 -11.33
CA HIS A 426 -7.45 0.98 -10.30
C HIS A 426 -6.03 1.43 -10.70
N ALA A 427 -5.72 1.49 -12.00
CA ALA A 427 -4.42 1.86 -12.50
C ALA A 427 -4.23 3.38 -12.59
N LEU A 428 -3.07 3.85 -12.14
CA LEU A 428 -2.62 5.23 -12.33
C LEU A 428 -2.13 5.43 -13.77
N ASN A 429 -2.81 6.30 -14.49
CA ASN A 429 -2.48 6.72 -15.85
C ASN A 429 -1.84 8.10 -15.81
N VAL A 430 -0.82 8.30 -16.64
CA VAL A 430 -0.10 9.58 -16.79
C VAL A 430 -0.37 10.11 -18.20
N VAL A 431 -0.83 11.36 -18.32
CA VAL A 431 -1.00 11.99 -19.64
C VAL A 431 0.40 12.13 -20.31
N PRO A 432 0.59 11.62 -21.55
CA PRO A 432 1.90 11.47 -22.18
C PRO A 432 2.39 12.79 -22.80
N LEU A 433 2.68 13.76 -21.94
CA LEU A 433 3.18 15.09 -22.29
C LEU A 433 4.47 15.37 -21.50
N THR A 434 5.39 16.15 -22.07
CA THR A 434 6.57 16.60 -21.34
C THR A 434 6.25 17.86 -20.52
N SER A 435 6.65 17.89 -19.25
CA SER A 435 6.46 19.00 -18.31
C SER A 435 6.80 20.39 -18.88
N HIS A 436 7.85 20.49 -19.70
CA HIS A 436 8.25 21.74 -20.33
C HIS A 436 7.16 22.34 -21.25
N TRP A 437 6.35 21.51 -21.93
CA TRP A 437 5.33 22.00 -22.88
C TRP A 437 4.24 22.85 -22.23
N LEU A 438 4.01 22.66 -20.92
CA LEU A 438 3.00 23.36 -20.12
C LEU A 438 3.50 24.67 -19.52
N LYS A 439 4.80 24.97 -19.62
CA LYS A 439 5.49 26.13 -19.02
C LYS A 439 5.89 27.15 -20.09
N PRO A 440 6.25 28.40 -19.72
CA PRO A 440 6.75 29.40 -20.65
C PRO A 440 7.84 28.88 -21.60
N GLY A 441 7.71 29.19 -22.88
CA GLY A 441 8.56 28.65 -23.96
C GLY A 441 8.17 27.26 -24.46
N GLY A 442 7.35 26.52 -23.71
CA GLY A 442 6.80 25.22 -24.12
C GLY A 442 5.74 25.31 -25.22
N ALA A 443 5.61 24.23 -26.01
CA ALA A 443 4.75 24.19 -27.19
C ALA A 443 3.28 24.54 -26.92
N LEU A 444 2.65 23.93 -25.89
CA LEU A 444 1.23 24.16 -25.58
C LEU A 444 1.01 25.56 -24.99
N TYR A 445 1.92 26.00 -24.10
CA TYR A 445 1.90 27.35 -23.54
C TYR A 445 2.01 28.42 -24.65
N ALA A 446 2.97 28.27 -25.56
CA ALA A 446 3.18 29.17 -26.68
C ALA A 446 1.98 29.17 -27.65
N ALA A 447 1.40 28.00 -27.94
CA ALA A 447 0.21 27.89 -28.77
C ALA A 447 -1.01 28.62 -28.16
N ALA A 448 -1.28 28.42 -26.87
CA ALA A 448 -2.33 29.17 -26.17
C ALA A 448 -2.07 30.69 -26.18
N LYS A 449 -0.84 31.12 -25.89
CA LYS A 449 -0.47 32.54 -25.87
C LYS A 449 -0.57 33.20 -27.25
N LYS A 450 -0.25 32.46 -28.32
CA LYS A 450 -0.38 32.91 -29.72
C LYS A 450 -1.82 33.14 -30.15
N VAL A 451 -2.76 32.31 -29.67
CA VAL A 451 -4.19 32.40 -30.04
C VAL A 451 -4.95 33.40 -29.17
N PHE A 452 -4.69 33.43 -27.86
CA PHE A 452 -5.50 34.17 -26.89
C PHE A 452 -4.81 35.40 -26.29
N GLY A 453 -3.54 35.68 -26.64
CA GLY A 453 -2.76 36.74 -26.01
C GLY A 453 -2.36 36.35 -24.59
N TYR A 454 -2.64 37.21 -23.60
CA TYR A 454 -2.33 36.91 -22.20
C TYR A 454 -3.19 35.74 -21.68
N LEU A 455 -2.55 34.80 -21.00
CA LEU A 455 -3.24 33.66 -20.39
C LEU A 455 -4.03 34.11 -19.15
N ARG A 456 -5.23 33.57 -18.96
CA ARG A 456 -6.17 33.96 -17.90
C ARG A 456 -6.64 32.72 -17.13
N PRO A 457 -6.72 32.76 -15.77
CA PRO A 457 -7.08 31.57 -14.98
C PRO A 457 -8.52 31.07 -15.15
N ASP A 458 -9.43 31.97 -15.55
CA ASP A 458 -10.86 31.71 -15.81
C ASP A 458 -11.14 31.11 -17.20
N HIS A 459 -10.11 30.87 -18.01
CA HIS A 459 -10.28 30.40 -19.40
C HIS A 459 -9.81 28.96 -19.60
N ASP A 460 -10.60 28.20 -20.37
CA ASP A 460 -10.35 26.81 -20.73
C ASP A 460 -9.64 26.71 -22.10
N TYR A 461 -8.36 26.34 -22.09
CA TYR A 461 -7.50 26.20 -23.26
C TYR A 461 -7.57 24.77 -23.81
N ALA A 462 -8.37 24.57 -24.86
CA ALA A 462 -8.58 23.25 -25.47
C ALA A 462 -7.52 22.90 -26.54
N PHE A 463 -6.81 21.79 -26.34
CA PHE A 463 -5.80 21.27 -27.28
C PHE A 463 -6.27 19.96 -27.90
N ARG A 464 -7.04 20.05 -28.99
CA ARG A 464 -7.75 18.90 -29.60
C ARG A 464 -6.82 17.74 -30.01
N ASN A 465 -5.63 18.05 -30.55
CA ASN A 465 -4.63 17.05 -30.96
C ASN A 465 -4.15 16.16 -29.79
N TYR A 466 -4.19 16.69 -28.56
CA TYR A 466 -3.80 16.00 -27.32
C TYR A 466 -5.00 15.59 -26.46
N ARG A 467 -6.23 15.90 -26.91
CA ARG A 467 -7.50 15.62 -26.22
C ARG A 467 -7.60 16.12 -24.77
N ILE A 468 -6.89 17.22 -24.46
CA ILE A 468 -6.88 17.88 -23.15
C ILE A 468 -7.56 19.25 -23.20
N VAL A 469 -8.04 19.69 -22.05
CA VAL A 469 -8.35 21.10 -21.78
C VAL A 469 -7.52 21.52 -20.57
N CYS A 470 -6.78 22.62 -20.69
CA CYS A 470 -5.96 23.18 -19.63
C CYS A 470 -6.57 24.48 -19.08
N ARG A 471 -6.27 24.81 -17.82
CA ARG A 471 -6.45 26.15 -17.24
C ARG A 471 -5.09 26.72 -16.88
N TYR A 472 -4.96 28.03 -16.93
CA TYR A 472 -3.73 28.71 -16.54
C TYR A 472 -3.67 28.94 -15.02
N ASP A 473 -2.62 28.47 -14.36
CA ASP A 473 -2.32 28.83 -12.97
C ASP A 473 -1.29 29.97 -12.96
N ALA A 474 -1.77 31.16 -12.62
CA ALA A 474 -0.96 32.37 -12.57
C ALA A 474 0.06 32.38 -11.41
N ASN A 475 -0.10 31.56 -10.37
CA ASN A 475 0.84 31.53 -9.25
C ASN A 475 2.14 30.78 -9.60
N HIS A 476 2.04 29.79 -10.50
CA HIS A 476 3.14 28.94 -10.90
C HIS A 476 3.55 29.14 -12.37
N ASP A 477 2.91 30.08 -13.07
CA ASP A 477 3.05 30.37 -14.51
C ASP A 477 3.05 29.09 -15.36
N ILE A 478 1.93 28.36 -15.31
CA ILE A 478 1.82 27.03 -15.95
C ILE A 478 0.41 26.74 -16.45
N LEU A 479 0.30 25.98 -17.54
CA LEU A 479 -0.95 25.35 -17.97
C LEU A 479 -1.16 24.04 -17.20
N VAL A 480 -2.18 24.00 -16.34
CA VAL A 480 -2.60 22.81 -15.60
C VAL A 480 -3.66 22.08 -16.40
N ILE A 481 -3.50 20.78 -16.64
CA ILE A 481 -4.53 19.97 -17.29
C ILE A 481 -5.76 19.95 -16.40
N HIS A 482 -6.86 20.54 -16.87
CA HIS A 482 -8.12 20.60 -16.16
C HIS A 482 -8.97 19.35 -16.45
N ASN A 483 -9.11 19.01 -17.73
CA ASN A 483 -9.91 17.88 -18.23
C ASN A 483 -9.11 17.07 -19.26
N TYR A 484 -9.39 15.77 -19.34
CA TYR A 484 -8.89 14.85 -20.36
C TYR A 484 -10.09 14.11 -20.93
N ASP A 485 -10.20 14.08 -22.27
CA ASP A 485 -11.36 13.55 -22.99
C ASP A 485 -11.75 12.16 -22.47
N SER A 486 -13.02 12.02 -22.06
CA SER A 486 -13.58 10.77 -21.56
C SER A 486 -13.57 9.64 -22.60
N SER A 487 -13.41 9.95 -23.90
CA SER A 487 -13.19 8.93 -24.94
C SER A 487 -11.84 8.23 -24.85
N VAL A 488 -10.87 8.80 -24.12
CA VAL A 488 -9.52 8.23 -24.01
C VAL A 488 -9.56 6.97 -23.14
N PRO A 489 -9.16 5.80 -23.69
CA PRO A 489 -9.11 4.57 -22.92
C PRO A 489 -7.93 4.56 -21.94
N CYS A 490 -8.11 3.87 -20.81
CA CYS A 490 -7.03 3.51 -19.91
C CYS A 490 -5.96 2.67 -20.62
N ALA A 491 -4.68 3.01 -20.43
CA ALA A 491 -3.55 2.32 -21.07
C ALA A 491 -3.41 0.84 -20.67
N PHE A 492 -4.04 0.41 -19.58
CA PHE A 492 -3.91 -0.93 -19.01
C PHE A 492 -5.11 -1.85 -19.27
N CYS A 493 -6.34 -1.31 -19.29
CA CYS A 493 -7.58 -2.07 -19.46
C CYS A 493 -8.45 -1.62 -20.65
N ASN A 494 -7.99 -0.64 -21.42
CA ASN A 494 -8.69 -0.05 -22.56
C ASN A 494 -10.09 0.56 -22.26
N SER A 495 -10.47 0.74 -20.98
CA SER A 495 -11.78 1.29 -20.60
C SER A 495 -11.78 2.82 -20.59
N PRO A 496 -12.82 3.51 -21.13
CA PRO A 496 -12.98 4.97 -21.11
C PRO A 496 -13.44 5.50 -19.73
N SER A 497 -12.76 5.05 -18.68
CA SER A 497 -13.15 5.22 -17.27
C SER A 497 -12.02 5.90 -16.47
N LEU A 498 -11.38 6.89 -17.08
CA LEU A 498 -10.37 7.72 -16.41
C LEU A 498 -11.05 8.85 -15.63
N ARG A 499 -10.56 9.10 -14.41
CA ARG A 499 -10.98 10.20 -13.53
C ARG A 499 -9.76 10.94 -13.02
N LYS A 500 -9.86 12.26 -12.90
CA LYS A 500 -8.76 13.08 -12.40
C LYS A 500 -8.53 12.79 -10.91
N ILE A 501 -7.28 12.83 -10.48
CA ILE A 501 -6.92 12.69 -9.06
C ILE A 501 -6.46 14.03 -8.50
N ARG A 502 -6.79 14.32 -7.24
CA ARG A 502 -6.20 15.40 -6.45
C ARG A 502 -4.86 14.97 -5.86
N ASN A 503 -4.10 15.93 -5.34
CA ASN A 503 -2.79 15.67 -4.74
C ASN A 503 -2.85 14.85 -3.43
N ASP A 504 -3.99 14.85 -2.74
CA ASP A 504 -4.28 14.01 -1.57
C ASP A 504 -4.62 12.54 -1.93
N GLY A 505 -4.64 12.18 -3.23
CA GLY A 505 -5.03 10.86 -3.70
C GLY A 505 -6.54 10.67 -3.91
N SER A 506 -7.37 11.65 -3.56
CA SER A 506 -8.83 11.56 -3.78
C SER A 506 -9.17 11.66 -5.27
N VAL A 507 -10.06 10.76 -5.71
CA VAL A 507 -10.53 10.72 -7.10
C VAL A 507 -11.69 11.70 -7.27
N ILE A 508 -11.67 12.47 -8.35
CA ILE A 508 -12.77 13.35 -8.76
C ILE A 508 -13.77 12.51 -9.55
N TYR A 509 -14.68 11.87 -8.83
CA TYR A 509 -15.76 11.05 -9.37
C TYR A 509 -16.86 11.88 -10.06
N LYS A 510 -17.67 11.19 -10.87
CA LYS A 510 -18.91 11.64 -11.50
C LYS A 510 -20.07 10.77 -10.99
N ASN A 511 -21.30 11.28 -11.10
CA ASN A 511 -22.49 10.54 -10.65
C ASN A 511 -22.60 9.19 -11.37
N GLY A 512 -22.83 8.13 -10.58
CA GLY A 512 -22.87 6.74 -11.03
C GLY A 512 -21.52 6.00 -11.04
N ASP A 513 -20.39 6.68 -10.84
CA ASP A 513 -19.07 6.04 -10.79
C ASP A 513 -18.99 5.02 -9.65
N ASN A 514 -18.50 3.81 -9.96
CA ASN A 514 -18.04 2.88 -8.95
C ASN A 514 -16.84 3.47 -8.21
N THR A 515 -16.85 3.43 -6.88
CA THR A 515 -15.75 3.91 -6.04
C THR A 515 -14.87 2.76 -5.56
N SER A 516 -13.81 3.05 -4.80
CA SER A 516 -12.98 2.03 -4.14
C SER A 516 -13.52 1.58 -2.78
N LEU A 517 -14.67 2.08 -2.32
CA LEU A 517 -15.25 1.70 -1.03
C LEU A 517 -16.18 0.48 -1.23
N PRO A 518 -16.01 -0.62 -0.49
CA PRO A 518 -16.94 -1.75 -0.56
C PRO A 518 -18.33 -1.36 0.00
N VAL A 519 -19.39 -1.98 -0.53
CA VAL A 519 -20.74 -1.82 0.05
C VAL A 519 -20.82 -2.40 1.46
N SER A 520 -21.69 -1.84 2.30
CA SER A 520 -21.84 -2.26 3.70
C SER A 520 -22.26 -3.72 3.85
N ASN A 521 -23.08 -4.23 2.93
CA ASN A 521 -23.48 -5.64 2.88
C ASN A 521 -23.82 -6.07 1.44
N VAL A 522 -22.95 -6.90 0.84
CA VAL A 522 -23.11 -7.41 -0.54
C VAL A 522 -24.39 -8.21 -0.75
N ARG A 523 -25.00 -8.77 0.31
CA ARG A 523 -26.29 -9.51 0.22
C ARG A 523 -27.53 -8.62 0.30
N ARG A 524 -27.38 -7.36 0.72
CA ARG A 524 -28.49 -6.38 0.81
C ARG A 524 -28.41 -5.27 -0.24
N SER A 525 -27.23 -5.01 -0.81
CA SER A 525 -27.10 -4.14 -1.98
C SER A 525 -27.75 -4.81 -3.19
N ASN A 526 -28.59 -4.05 -3.88
CA ASN A 526 -29.16 -4.37 -5.19
C ASN A 526 -28.11 -4.26 -6.32
N CYS A 527 -26.92 -3.72 -6.04
CA CYS A 527 -25.84 -3.61 -7.02
C CYS A 527 -24.82 -4.77 -6.89
N PRO A 528 -24.69 -5.66 -7.88
CA PRO A 528 -23.75 -6.78 -7.84
C PRO A 528 -22.28 -6.38 -8.03
N CYS A 529 -21.96 -5.08 -8.13
CA CYS A 529 -20.56 -4.65 -8.21
C CYS A 529 -19.83 -4.73 -6.87
N GLY A 530 -20.57 -4.69 -5.75
CA GLY A 530 -20.04 -4.76 -4.39
C GLY A 530 -19.20 -3.56 -3.94
N PHE A 531 -19.21 -2.47 -4.70
CA PHE A 531 -18.65 -1.16 -4.32
C PHE A 531 -19.74 -0.11 -4.23
N LYS A 532 -19.52 0.90 -3.38
CA LYS A 532 -20.37 2.08 -3.31
C LYS A 532 -20.22 2.91 -4.58
N HIS A 533 -21.31 3.56 -4.98
CA HIS A 533 -21.38 4.50 -6.09
C HIS A 533 -21.29 5.93 -5.60
N TRP A 534 -20.60 6.78 -6.35
CA TRP A 534 -20.57 8.22 -6.09
C TRP A 534 -21.80 8.90 -6.69
N TRP A 535 -22.44 9.77 -5.92
CA TRP A 535 -23.49 10.65 -6.43
C TRP A 535 -23.57 11.93 -5.58
N ASP A 536 -23.50 13.11 -6.23
CA ASP A 536 -23.69 14.44 -5.63
C ASP A 536 -23.00 14.69 -4.26
N GLY A 537 -21.80 14.12 -4.07
CA GLY A 537 -21.00 14.28 -2.84
C GLY A 537 -21.01 13.08 -1.88
N ASN A 538 -21.91 12.12 -2.09
CA ASN A 538 -22.17 11.00 -1.18
C ASN A 538 -21.84 9.63 -1.81
N TYR A 539 -21.82 8.58 -0.96
CA TYR A 539 -21.44 7.21 -1.31
C TYR A 539 -22.56 6.19 -1.03
N TYR A 540 -23.28 5.80 -2.08
CA TYR A 540 -24.46 4.93 -2.02
C TYR A 540 -24.10 3.47 -2.24
N ASP A 541 -24.73 2.52 -1.55
CA ASP A 541 -24.60 1.09 -1.81
C ASP A 541 -25.27 0.64 -3.10
N ASN A 542 -26.21 1.44 -3.64
CA ASN A 542 -26.97 1.16 -4.85
C ASN A 542 -26.83 2.27 -5.89
N LEU A 543 -27.17 1.97 -7.14
CA LEU A 543 -27.46 2.98 -8.15
C LEU A 543 -28.92 3.44 -8.00
N PRO A 544 -29.24 4.72 -8.27
CA PRO A 544 -30.61 5.20 -8.22
C PRO A 544 -31.43 4.62 -9.37
N SER A 545 -32.71 4.38 -9.12
CA SER A 545 -33.70 4.29 -10.21
C SER A 545 -33.96 5.69 -10.75
N LEU A 546 -33.91 5.87 -12.07
CA LEU A 546 -34.28 7.13 -12.71
C LEU A 546 -35.79 7.13 -12.99
N HIS A 547 -36.48 8.15 -12.50
CA HIS A 547 -37.92 8.35 -12.71
C HIS A 547 -38.17 9.67 -13.42
N GLU A 548 -39.26 9.74 -14.17
CA GLU A 548 -39.68 10.93 -14.89
C GLU A 548 -41.08 11.35 -14.42
N ILE A 549 -41.27 12.65 -14.19
CA ILE A 549 -42.56 13.26 -13.90
C ILE A 549 -42.82 14.40 -14.87
N THR A 550 -44.10 14.66 -15.15
CA THR A 550 -44.54 15.88 -15.85
C THR A 550 -45.35 16.73 -14.89
N ILE A 551 -44.89 17.95 -14.64
CA ILE A 551 -45.48 18.93 -13.74
C ILE A 551 -46.24 19.93 -14.59
N ALA A 552 -47.53 20.11 -14.30
CA ALA A 552 -48.38 21.11 -14.94
C ALA A 552 -48.65 22.25 -13.95
N TRP A 553 -48.13 23.45 -14.21
CA TRP A 553 -48.26 24.60 -13.30
C TRP A 553 -48.43 25.90 -14.08
N LYS A 554 -49.43 26.71 -13.72
CA LYS A 554 -49.71 28.04 -14.31
C LYS A 554 -49.69 28.07 -15.87
N ASN A 555 -50.24 27.03 -16.50
CA ASN A 555 -50.26 26.76 -17.96
C ASN A 555 -48.91 26.39 -18.61
N GLU A 556 -47.86 26.17 -17.83
CA GLU A 556 -46.61 25.56 -18.29
C GLU A 556 -46.57 24.06 -17.95
N TYR A 557 -45.88 23.30 -18.79
CA TYR A 557 -45.65 21.86 -18.62
C TYR A 557 -44.15 21.61 -18.63
N ILE A 558 -43.62 21.07 -17.54
CA ILE A 558 -42.20 20.74 -17.41
C ILE A 558 -42.06 19.25 -17.13
N THR A 559 -41.29 18.57 -17.96
CA THR A 559 -40.90 17.16 -17.76
C THR A 559 -39.52 17.12 -17.13
N GLU A 560 -39.38 16.43 -16.01
CA GLU A 560 -38.13 16.31 -15.27
C GLU A 560 -37.81 14.86 -14.93
N THR A 561 -36.54 14.49 -15.14
CA THR A 561 -35.99 13.19 -14.74
C THR A 561 -35.17 13.36 -13.48
N PHE A 562 -35.44 12.56 -12.45
CA PHE A 562 -34.73 12.61 -11.16
C PHE A 562 -34.23 11.22 -10.72
N PRO A 563 -33.10 11.16 -9.97
CA PRO A 563 -32.66 9.94 -9.33
C PRO A 563 -33.46 9.65 -8.05
N TRP A 564 -33.78 8.39 -7.83
CA TRP A 564 -34.42 7.90 -6.60
C TRP A 564 -33.60 6.77 -5.98
N PHE A 565 -33.12 6.98 -4.76
CA PHE A 565 -32.35 6.02 -3.97
C PHE A 565 -33.27 5.27 -2.99
N SER A 566 -33.10 3.95 -2.90
CA SER A 566 -33.88 3.09 -2.02
C SER A 566 -33.07 1.86 -1.60
N ASN A 567 -33.36 1.34 -0.41
CA ASN A 567 -32.66 0.19 0.19
C ASN A 567 -31.16 0.46 0.47
N GLU A 568 -30.81 1.71 0.77
CA GLU A 568 -29.49 2.08 1.30
C GLU A 568 -29.28 1.51 2.71
N SER A 569 -28.04 1.12 3.04
CA SER A 569 -27.73 0.63 4.40
C SER A 569 -27.70 1.72 5.46
N ASP A 570 -27.44 2.96 5.04
CA ASP A 570 -27.71 4.16 5.84
C ASP A 570 -29.08 4.72 5.43
N PRO A 571 -30.09 4.69 6.32
CA PRO A 571 -31.43 5.15 5.98
C PRO A 571 -31.50 6.60 5.51
N VAL A 572 -30.55 7.46 5.93
CA VAL A 572 -30.47 8.89 5.58
C VAL A 572 -30.10 9.10 4.10
N LEU A 573 -29.58 8.07 3.43
CA LEU A 573 -29.27 8.13 2.00
C LEU A 573 -30.44 7.69 1.09
N ASN A 574 -31.57 7.22 1.63
CA ASN A 574 -32.75 7.00 0.79
C ASN A 574 -33.38 8.35 0.40
N SER A 575 -33.91 8.45 -0.82
CA SER A 575 -34.53 9.69 -1.29
C SER A 575 -35.81 10.03 -0.53
N ASP A 576 -35.94 11.27 -0.09
CA ASP A 576 -37.20 11.83 0.40
C ASP A 576 -37.95 12.57 -0.71
N ALA A 577 -39.28 12.41 -0.75
CA ALA A 577 -40.11 12.99 -1.79
C ALA A 577 -40.20 14.53 -1.72
N PHE A 578 -40.13 15.13 -0.53
CA PHE A 578 -40.13 16.59 -0.36
C PHE A 578 -38.78 17.21 -0.70
N GLU A 579 -37.66 16.58 -0.34
CA GLU A 579 -36.32 17.04 -0.73
C GLU A 579 -36.15 17.02 -2.26
N VAL A 580 -36.55 15.93 -2.92
CA VAL A 580 -36.53 15.84 -4.39
C VAL A 580 -37.47 16.87 -5.03
N ALA A 581 -38.69 17.05 -4.49
CA ALA A 581 -39.62 18.08 -4.98
C ALA A 581 -39.04 19.50 -4.83
N ALA A 582 -38.43 19.81 -3.69
CA ALA A 582 -37.81 21.11 -3.44
C ALA A 582 -36.67 21.40 -4.43
N GLY A 583 -35.83 20.40 -4.74
CA GLY A 583 -34.79 20.53 -5.77
C GLY A 583 -35.34 20.78 -7.17
N ILE A 584 -36.40 20.06 -7.56
CA ILE A 584 -37.07 20.24 -8.86
C ILE A 584 -37.74 21.62 -8.97
N ILE A 585 -38.39 22.09 -7.90
CA ILE A 585 -39.01 23.41 -7.83
C ILE A 585 -37.95 24.51 -7.85
N GLN A 586 -36.86 24.39 -7.08
CA GLN A 586 -35.77 25.37 -7.08
C GLN A 586 -35.10 25.50 -8.46
N LYS A 587 -34.98 24.39 -9.21
CA LYS A 587 -34.39 24.36 -10.55
C LYS A 587 -35.26 25.05 -11.62
N ASN A 588 -36.58 24.85 -11.56
CA ASN A 588 -37.50 25.24 -12.65
C ASN A 588 -38.40 26.43 -12.32
N PHE A 589 -38.72 26.64 -11.04
CA PHE A 589 -39.60 27.68 -10.53
C PHE A 589 -38.94 28.43 -9.34
N PRO A 590 -37.73 29.00 -9.50
CA PRO A 590 -36.93 29.55 -8.39
C PRO A 590 -37.58 30.70 -7.62
N GLU A 591 -38.57 31.37 -8.22
CA GLU A 591 -39.33 32.47 -7.61
C GLU A 591 -40.62 32.00 -6.90
N GLU A 592 -41.07 30.76 -7.13
CA GLU A 592 -42.31 30.22 -6.58
C GLU A 592 -42.07 29.50 -5.24
N ARG A 593 -42.95 29.73 -4.25
CA ARG A 593 -42.90 29.07 -2.93
C ARG A 593 -44.27 28.58 -2.44
N SER A 594 -45.19 28.28 -3.37
CA SER A 594 -46.53 27.81 -3.01
C SER A 594 -46.53 26.37 -2.49
N GLU A 595 -47.12 26.14 -1.33
CA GLU A 595 -47.31 24.79 -0.75
C GLU A 595 -48.06 23.87 -1.73
N SER A 596 -49.05 24.38 -2.45
CA SER A 596 -49.81 23.63 -3.45
C SER A 596 -49.00 23.16 -4.68
N LEU A 597 -47.92 23.87 -5.06
CA LEU A 597 -46.96 23.35 -6.05
C LEU A 597 -46.14 22.21 -5.43
N MET A 598 -45.67 22.39 -4.20
CA MET A 598 -44.90 21.36 -3.49
C MET A 598 -45.70 20.06 -3.32
N GLU A 599 -46.95 20.14 -2.86
CA GLU A 599 -47.86 18.99 -2.77
C GLU A 599 -48.10 18.33 -4.13
N SER A 600 -48.28 19.11 -5.21
CA SER A 600 -48.47 18.59 -6.56
C SER A 600 -47.24 17.82 -7.06
N VAL A 601 -46.04 18.37 -6.87
CA VAL A 601 -44.78 17.71 -7.27
C VAL A 601 -44.49 16.48 -6.40
N VAL A 602 -44.69 16.55 -5.08
CA VAL A 602 -44.54 15.40 -4.16
C VAL A 602 -45.52 14.27 -4.53
N SER A 603 -46.77 14.61 -4.87
CA SER A 603 -47.76 13.63 -5.33
C SER A 603 -47.32 12.95 -6.63
N ALA A 604 -46.83 13.72 -7.61
CA ALA A 604 -46.29 13.18 -8.86
C ALA A 604 -45.08 12.25 -8.63
N ILE A 605 -44.15 12.64 -7.74
CA ILE A 605 -42.99 11.80 -7.36
C ILE A 605 -43.47 10.48 -6.76
N ARG A 606 -44.36 10.51 -5.76
CA ARG A 606 -44.87 9.29 -5.08
C ARG A 606 -45.56 8.31 -6.03
N VAL A 607 -46.28 8.83 -7.03
CA VAL A 607 -46.90 8.03 -8.09
C VAL A 607 -45.82 7.40 -8.99
N ALA A 608 -44.81 8.17 -9.41
CA ALA A 608 -43.72 7.68 -10.26
C ALA A 608 -42.85 6.62 -9.56
N THR A 609 -42.52 6.83 -8.28
CA THR A 609 -41.65 5.95 -7.48
C THR A 609 -42.39 4.76 -6.86
N LYS A 610 -43.72 4.71 -6.96
CA LYS A 610 -44.63 3.71 -6.36
C LYS A 610 -44.56 3.65 -4.82
N GLU A 611 -44.45 4.79 -4.15
CA GLU A 611 -44.66 4.84 -2.68
C GLU A 611 -46.13 4.54 -2.28
N SER A 612 -47.07 4.69 -3.21
CA SER A 612 -48.51 4.52 -2.95
C SER A 612 -49.04 3.08 -3.08
N SER A 613 -48.48 2.12 -2.33
CA SER A 613 -49.21 0.97 -1.72
C SER A 613 -48.28 -0.10 -1.13
N ARG A 614 -47.58 0.23 -0.03
CA ARG A 614 -47.14 -0.75 0.99
C ARG A 614 -47.87 -0.52 2.31
N THR A 615 -49.17 -0.79 2.30
CA THR A 615 -49.99 -0.79 3.52
C THR A 615 -49.84 -2.12 4.26
N VAL A 616 -48.91 -2.20 5.22
CA VAL A 616 -48.91 -3.03 6.46
C VAL A 616 -49.06 -4.58 6.33
N ALA A 617 -49.56 -5.12 5.22
CA ALA A 617 -49.88 -6.54 5.04
C ALA A 617 -48.65 -7.41 4.74
N ASP A 618 -47.69 -6.89 3.96
CA ASP A 618 -46.48 -7.61 3.55
C ASP A 618 -45.55 -7.93 4.75
N GLU A 619 -45.56 -7.09 5.79
CA GLU A 619 -44.73 -7.30 7.00
C GLU A 619 -45.32 -8.41 7.89
N GLU A 620 -46.65 -8.50 8.01
CA GLU A 620 -47.29 -9.62 8.72
C GLU A 620 -47.08 -10.97 8.01
N GLU A 621 -47.01 -11.01 6.68
CA GLU A 621 -46.82 -12.28 5.96
C GLU A 621 -45.39 -12.82 6.14
N LEU A 622 -44.38 -11.94 6.18
CA LEU A 622 -42.98 -12.31 6.48
C LEU A 622 -42.79 -12.77 7.93
N GLU A 623 -43.42 -12.12 8.92
CA GLU A 623 -43.40 -12.63 10.31
C GLU A 623 -44.12 -13.98 10.45
N ARG A 624 -45.24 -14.18 9.74
CA ARG A 624 -45.99 -15.45 9.76
C ARG A 624 -45.17 -16.63 9.20
N GLU A 625 -44.35 -16.42 8.17
CA GLU A 625 -43.43 -17.48 7.67
C GLU A 625 -42.27 -17.76 8.65
N GLU A 626 -41.72 -16.74 9.31
CA GLU A 626 -40.63 -16.96 10.29
C GLU A 626 -41.12 -17.64 11.58
N ILE A 627 -42.38 -17.45 11.97
CA ILE A 627 -43.01 -18.18 13.09
C ILE A 627 -43.33 -19.63 12.70
N ARG A 628 -43.80 -19.86 11.46
CA ARG A 628 -44.18 -21.20 10.96
C ARG A 628 -42.98 -22.16 10.85
N SER A 629 -41.77 -21.63 10.65
CA SER A 629 -40.52 -22.41 10.56
C SER A 629 -39.89 -22.79 11.91
N LYS A 630 -40.40 -22.28 13.05
CA LYS A 630 -39.80 -22.50 14.39
C LYS A 630 -40.57 -23.45 15.31
N THR A 631 -41.62 -24.12 14.85
CA THR A 631 -42.48 -24.96 15.72
C THR A 631 -42.49 -26.44 15.33
N ILE A 632 -41.67 -27.24 16.01
CA ILE A 632 -41.87 -28.69 16.20
C ILE A 632 -41.86 -28.96 17.72
N PRO A 633 -42.87 -29.63 18.30
CA PRO A 633 -43.06 -29.64 19.75
C PRO A 633 -42.18 -30.67 20.48
N GLN A 634 -41.61 -30.27 21.63
CA GLN A 634 -41.14 -31.22 22.64
C GLN A 634 -42.29 -31.69 23.54
N PRO A 635 -42.38 -32.98 23.91
CA PRO A 635 -43.34 -33.47 24.89
C PRO A 635 -42.90 -33.17 26.33
N THR A 636 -43.82 -32.69 27.16
CA THR A 636 -43.58 -32.33 28.56
C THR A 636 -44.01 -33.42 29.54
N GLY A 637 -43.17 -33.67 30.55
CA GLY A 637 -43.55 -34.27 31.83
C GLY A 637 -43.38 -35.80 31.95
N SER A 638 -43.18 -36.36 33.16
CA SER A 638 -42.92 -35.75 34.47
C SER A 638 -42.51 -36.83 35.48
N GLY A 639 -41.71 -36.48 36.51
CA GLY A 639 -41.78 -37.19 37.80
C GLY A 639 -40.51 -37.84 38.41
N LYS A 640 -39.98 -37.17 39.45
CA LYS A 640 -39.58 -37.71 40.77
C LYS A 640 -38.38 -38.68 40.94
N ARG A 641 -37.55 -38.28 41.92
CA ARG A 641 -36.66 -39.06 42.84
C ARG A 641 -35.28 -39.52 42.32
N SER A 642 -34.26 -39.07 43.05
CA SER A 642 -32.88 -39.58 43.17
C SER A 642 -32.81 -40.80 44.12
N PRO A 643 -31.63 -41.43 44.38
CA PRO A 643 -30.33 -41.43 43.66
C PRO A 643 -29.79 -42.89 43.45
N VAL A 644 -28.45 -43.04 43.30
CA VAL A 644 -27.61 -44.27 43.44
C VAL A 644 -27.21 -45.00 42.14
N GLY A 645 -25.91 -45.33 42.02
CA GLY A 645 -25.48 -46.67 41.53
C GLY A 645 -24.74 -46.78 40.18
N SER A 646 -23.41 -46.66 40.23
CA SER A 646 -22.41 -47.64 39.70
C SER A 646 -22.53 -48.33 38.31
N HIS A 647 -21.34 -48.54 37.72
CA HIS A 647 -20.94 -49.59 36.75
C HIS A 647 -21.09 -49.35 35.23
N SER A 648 -19.93 -49.21 34.59
CA SER A 648 -19.55 -49.69 33.24
C SER A 648 -19.79 -51.23 33.09
N PRO A 649 -19.81 -51.85 31.89
CA PRO A 649 -18.67 -51.77 30.94
C PRO A 649 -18.96 -51.92 29.42
N ASN A 650 -17.88 -51.74 28.64
CA ASN A 650 -17.50 -52.38 27.37
C ASN A 650 -18.56 -52.92 26.39
N THR A 651 -18.37 -52.61 25.10
CA THR A 651 -17.92 -53.67 24.16
C THR A 651 -17.14 -53.12 22.96
N ASN A 652 -16.15 -53.89 22.52
CA ASN A 652 -15.31 -53.61 21.35
C ASN A 652 -16.02 -54.01 20.05
N SER A 653 -15.60 -53.40 18.93
CA SER A 653 -15.19 -54.20 17.76
C SER A 653 -14.13 -53.46 16.93
N ASN A 654 -12.97 -54.10 16.78
CA ASN A 654 -11.94 -53.72 15.80
C ASN A 654 -12.38 -54.13 14.38
N ILE A 655 -11.73 -53.60 13.34
CA ILE A 655 -11.23 -54.39 12.20
C ILE A 655 -10.08 -53.65 11.48
N TYR A 656 -9.06 -54.43 11.10
CA TYR A 656 -7.87 -54.11 10.28
C TYR A 656 -7.95 -54.90 8.95
N PHE A 657 -7.13 -54.71 7.90
CA PHE A 657 -5.87 -53.97 7.68
C PHE A 657 -5.88 -53.42 6.23
N GLY A 658 -4.90 -52.60 5.80
CA GLY A 658 -4.81 -52.25 4.37
C GLY A 658 -3.66 -51.34 3.94
N ASP A 659 -2.41 -51.74 4.15
CA ASP A 659 -1.24 -51.07 3.55
C ASP A 659 -1.14 -51.34 2.04
N TYR A 660 -0.58 -50.38 1.30
CA TYR A 660 0.10 -50.65 0.02
C TYR A 660 1.26 -49.66 -0.18
N GLU A 661 2.48 -50.18 -0.22
CA GLU A 661 3.67 -49.45 -0.68
C GLU A 661 3.71 -49.35 -2.21
N GLY A 662 4.45 -48.38 -2.73
CA GLY A 662 4.63 -48.18 -4.16
C GLY A 662 5.57 -47.03 -4.50
N GLU A 663 6.88 -47.24 -4.36
CA GLU A 663 7.89 -46.34 -4.93
C GLU A 663 7.87 -46.42 -6.47
N THR A 664 7.99 -45.28 -7.17
CA THR A 664 9.14 -45.05 -8.07
C THR A 664 9.14 -43.65 -8.72
N SER A 665 10.36 -43.21 -8.99
CA SER A 665 10.79 -41.94 -9.58
C SER A 665 10.13 -41.49 -10.89
N SER A 666 9.98 -40.18 -11.05
CA SER A 666 10.47 -39.49 -12.27
C SER A 666 10.82 -38.04 -11.99
N SER A 667 12.02 -37.64 -12.42
CA SER A 667 12.49 -36.25 -12.41
C SER A 667 11.91 -35.49 -13.60
N SER A 668 11.42 -34.28 -13.38
CA SER A 668 11.17 -33.32 -14.47
C SER A 668 11.74 -31.95 -14.12
N SER A 669 12.83 -31.59 -14.80
CA SER A 669 13.53 -30.32 -14.58
C SER A 669 12.68 -29.15 -15.05
N LEU A 670 12.46 -28.18 -14.15
CA LEU A 670 11.84 -26.90 -14.51
C LEU A 670 12.71 -26.17 -15.55
N ARG A 671 12.25 -26.12 -16.81
CA ARG A 671 12.85 -25.28 -17.84
C ARG A 671 12.51 -23.82 -17.55
N LEU A 672 13.54 -22.97 -17.47
CA LEU A 672 13.40 -21.52 -17.51
C LEU A 672 12.63 -21.10 -18.78
N PRO A 673 11.66 -20.17 -18.69
CA PRO A 673 11.00 -19.62 -19.87
C PRO A 673 11.99 -18.77 -20.67
N SER A 674 12.02 -18.97 -21.99
CA SER A 674 12.85 -18.20 -22.92
C SER A 674 12.40 -16.73 -23.01
N PRO A 675 13.30 -15.78 -23.33
CA PRO A 675 12.96 -14.37 -23.43
C PRO A 675 11.94 -14.10 -24.56
N VAL A 676 10.96 -13.24 -24.26
CA VAL A 676 9.89 -12.83 -25.19
C VAL A 676 10.44 -11.82 -26.22
N PRO A 677 9.96 -11.79 -27.49
CA PRO A 677 10.61 -11.05 -28.56
C PRO A 677 10.59 -9.52 -28.42
N SER A 678 11.60 -8.87 -28.99
CA SER A 678 11.93 -7.45 -28.90
C SER A 678 11.04 -6.49 -29.73
N SER A 679 9.72 -6.66 -29.72
CA SER A 679 8.78 -5.84 -30.52
C SER A 679 8.27 -4.56 -29.82
N VAL A 680 8.80 -4.20 -28.65
CA VAL A 680 8.34 -3.04 -27.86
C VAL A 680 9.09 -1.74 -28.21
N PHE A 681 10.25 -1.82 -28.86
CA PHE A 681 11.08 -0.64 -29.18
C PHE A 681 10.54 0.21 -30.35
N ASP A 682 9.92 -0.41 -31.36
CA ASP A 682 9.53 0.31 -32.58
C ASP A 682 8.35 1.27 -32.39
N THR A 683 7.44 0.95 -31.46
CA THR A 683 6.21 1.74 -31.23
C THR A 683 6.47 3.14 -30.66
N LEU A 684 7.56 3.30 -29.89
CA LEU A 684 7.98 4.60 -29.33
C LEU A 684 8.76 5.45 -30.34
N SER A 685 9.58 4.82 -31.19
CA SER A 685 10.27 5.51 -32.28
C SER A 685 9.27 6.06 -33.31
N ALA A 686 8.27 5.25 -33.69
CA ALA A 686 7.22 5.63 -34.63
C ALA A 686 6.30 6.76 -34.11
N THR A 687 6.06 6.85 -32.80
CA THR A 687 5.31 7.98 -32.21
C THR A 687 6.14 9.26 -32.17
N HIS A 688 7.44 9.19 -31.85
CA HIS A 688 8.32 10.36 -31.86
C HIS A 688 8.49 10.97 -33.26
N SER A 689 8.58 10.15 -34.31
CA SER A 689 8.60 10.60 -35.71
C SER A 689 7.30 11.31 -36.09
N ARG A 690 6.13 10.70 -35.84
CA ARG A 690 4.83 11.32 -36.17
C ARG A 690 4.59 12.65 -35.44
N ILE A 691 5.07 12.80 -34.20
CA ILE A 691 4.93 14.04 -33.43
C ILE A 691 5.77 15.17 -34.04
N HIS A 692 6.98 14.88 -34.53
CA HIS A 692 7.81 15.88 -35.23
C HIS A 692 7.16 16.37 -36.53
N ASP A 693 6.57 15.46 -37.31
CA ASP A 693 5.92 15.81 -38.57
C ASP A 693 4.63 16.64 -38.37
N MET A 694 3.87 16.38 -37.30
CA MET A 694 2.67 17.18 -36.95
C MET A 694 3.01 18.61 -36.53
N VAL A 695 4.15 18.85 -35.85
CA VAL A 695 4.61 20.21 -35.51
C VAL A 695 4.99 21.00 -36.78
N LEU A 696 5.55 20.34 -37.79
CA LEU A 696 5.88 20.94 -39.08
C LEU A 696 4.64 21.27 -39.94
N GLU A 697 3.50 20.62 -39.71
CA GLU A 697 2.24 20.99 -40.36
C GLU A 697 1.59 22.25 -39.74
N GLU A 698 1.69 22.47 -38.42
CA GLU A 698 1.19 23.70 -37.78
C GLU A 698 1.94 24.96 -38.25
N GLU A 699 3.25 24.87 -38.54
CA GLU A 699 4.00 25.97 -39.17
C GLU A 699 3.53 26.27 -40.60
N LYS A 700 3.10 25.25 -41.37
CA LYS A 700 2.59 25.42 -42.73
C LYS A 700 1.17 25.98 -42.75
N ILE A 701 0.29 25.48 -41.88
CA ILE A 701 -1.11 25.94 -41.78
C ILE A 701 -1.17 27.38 -41.22
N SER A 702 -0.25 27.77 -40.32
CA SER A 702 -0.11 29.17 -39.89
C SER A 702 0.29 30.14 -41.02
N ARG A 703 0.85 29.64 -42.14
CA ARG A 703 1.29 30.48 -43.27
C ARG A 703 0.27 30.56 -44.42
N SER A 704 -0.71 29.66 -44.50
CA SER A 704 -1.71 29.66 -45.58
C SER A 704 -2.95 30.52 -45.29
N GLY A 705 -3.14 30.99 -44.06
CA GLY A 705 -4.35 31.72 -43.63
C GLY A 705 -4.44 33.22 -43.98
N ALA A 706 -3.50 33.80 -44.74
CA ALA A 706 -3.36 35.26 -44.84
C ALA A 706 -3.04 35.82 -46.25
N VAL A 707 -3.93 35.66 -47.25
CA VAL A 707 -3.87 36.45 -48.52
C VAL A 707 -5.26 36.78 -49.10
N LYS A 708 -5.45 38.07 -49.46
CA LYS A 708 -6.59 38.81 -50.09
C LYS A 708 -7.41 39.62 -49.06
N ARG A 709 -7.47 40.97 -49.07
CA ARG A 709 -7.18 42.06 -50.04
C ARG A 709 -6.75 43.34 -49.23
N ILE A 710 -6.14 44.44 -49.70
CA ILE A 710 -5.47 44.88 -50.96
C ILE A 710 -4.55 46.13 -50.64
N ALA A 711 -3.81 46.64 -51.65
CA ALA A 711 -3.05 47.92 -51.81
C ALA A 711 -3.16 49.05 -50.74
N SER A 712 -2.10 49.83 -50.44
CA SER A 712 -1.29 50.57 -51.44
C SER A 712 0.13 51.07 -50.99
N THR A 713 0.96 51.37 -52.00
CA THR A 713 2.14 52.30 -52.07
C THR A 713 3.43 52.05 -51.27
N ASP A 714 4.53 51.90 -52.03
CA ASP A 714 5.92 52.40 -51.86
C ASP A 714 6.66 52.24 -50.51
N SER A 715 7.85 51.62 -50.45
CA SER A 715 9.05 52.05 -51.19
C SER A 715 10.24 51.08 -51.01
N GLN A 716 11.32 51.30 -51.78
CA GLN A 716 12.52 50.44 -51.88
C GLN A 716 13.44 50.46 -50.64
N LYS A 717 14.12 49.33 -50.34
CA LYS A 717 15.59 49.18 -50.54
C LYS A 717 16.15 47.82 -50.09
N ASP A 718 17.27 47.45 -50.71
CA ASP A 718 18.05 46.23 -50.51
C ASP A 718 18.81 46.18 -49.17
N TYR A 719 19.20 44.99 -48.69
CA TYR A 719 20.59 44.51 -48.80
C TYR A 719 20.80 43.06 -48.29
N THR A 720 21.82 42.45 -48.88
CA THR A 720 22.19 41.03 -48.99
C THR A 720 22.82 40.32 -47.78
N ASN A 721 22.69 38.98 -47.76
CA ASN A 721 23.72 37.93 -47.48
C ASN A 721 24.74 38.05 -46.33
N SER A 722 24.92 36.94 -45.59
CA SER A 722 26.11 36.03 -45.69
C SER A 722 26.38 35.27 -44.38
N THR A 723 26.03 33.98 -44.26
CA THR A 723 26.85 32.75 -44.45
C THR A 723 28.03 32.45 -43.49
N LYS A 724 28.07 31.15 -43.07
CA LYS A 724 29.25 30.30 -42.76
C LYS A 724 30.02 30.57 -41.44
N ARG A 725 30.74 29.60 -40.84
CA ARG A 725 30.67 28.11 -40.76
C ARG A 725 31.70 27.64 -39.70
N SER A 726 31.75 26.32 -39.42
CA SER A 726 32.84 25.58 -38.74
C SER A 726 33.10 25.86 -37.25
N ALA A 727 33.78 25.01 -36.47
CA ALA A 727 33.75 23.54 -36.26
C ALA A 727 35.06 23.07 -35.58
N GLN A 728 34.93 22.02 -34.75
CA GLN A 728 35.88 20.90 -34.60
C GLN A 728 37.01 20.92 -33.52
N SER A 729 37.14 19.75 -32.87
CA SER A 729 38.31 19.22 -32.13
C SER A 729 38.58 19.79 -30.71
N ASN A 730 39.19 19.06 -29.76
CA ASN A 730 39.97 17.82 -29.85
C ASN A 730 39.84 16.90 -28.60
N ARG A 731 40.36 15.66 -28.69
CA ARG A 731 40.59 14.73 -27.56
C ARG A 731 42.02 14.93 -27.00
N ASP A 732 42.28 14.48 -25.78
CA ASP A 732 43.57 13.89 -25.40
C ASP A 732 43.45 12.88 -24.24
N ASN A 733 44.49 12.05 -24.03
CA ASN A 733 44.46 10.83 -23.21
C ASN A 733 45.85 10.56 -22.57
N SER A 734 45.94 9.62 -21.61
CA SER A 734 47.18 8.98 -21.02
C SER A 734 47.62 9.45 -19.59
N PRO A 735 48.56 8.77 -18.87
CA PRO A 735 48.20 7.56 -18.10
C PRO A 735 48.86 7.37 -16.70
N GLY A 736 48.23 6.54 -15.84
CA GLY A 736 48.85 5.46 -15.04
C GLY A 736 49.81 5.73 -13.84
N SER A 737 49.46 5.19 -12.65
CA SER A 737 50.39 4.70 -11.59
C SER A 737 49.65 3.82 -10.55
N PRO A 738 50.35 2.94 -9.78
CA PRO A 738 49.72 1.72 -9.20
C PRO A 738 49.29 1.79 -7.72
N LYS A 739 48.44 0.84 -7.30
CA LYS A 739 48.01 0.60 -5.90
C LYS A 739 48.77 -0.57 -5.24
N PRO A 740 49.13 -0.51 -3.94
CA PRO A 740 49.64 -1.64 -3.17
C PRO A 740 48.53 -2.45 -2.47
N SER A 741 48.92 -3.62 -1.95
CA SER A 741 48.07 -4.67 -1.36
C SER A 741 48.11 -4.75 0.17
N THR A 742 46.97 -5.06 0.81
CA THR A 742 46.87 -5.59 2.19
C THR A 742 45.63 -6.49 2.28
N SER A 743 45.72 -7.82 2.34
CA SER A 743 45.93 -8.66 3.55
C SER A 743 44.87 -8.46 4.64
N ARG A 744 43.99 -9.47 4.80
CA ARG A 744 42.99 -9.56 5.88
C ARG A 744 43.58 -10.24 7.12
N HIS A 745 43.09 -9.84 8.29
CA HIS A 745 42.96 -10.67 9.48
C HIS A 745 41.52 -10.56 9.99
#